data_AF-A0AAD8L8Y4-F1
#
_entry.id   AF-A0AAD8L8Y4-F1
#
_cell.length_a   1.000
_cell.length_b   1.000
_cell.length_c   1.000
_cell.angle_alpha   90.00
_cell.angle_beta   90.00
_cell.angle_gamma   90.00
#
_symmetry.space_group_name_H-M   'P 1'
#
loop_
_entity.id
_entity.type
_entity.pdbx_description
1 polymer ?
#
loop_
_entity_poly.entity_id
_entity_poly.type
_entity_poly.pdbx_seq_one_letter_code
_entity_poly.pdbx_strand_id
1 'polypeptide(L)'
;MSLMYRNLHIVFHNGIVMLSGDGNYHLWKKQMLCLMKAHDMCGLVDDTKSTMDTLLVEKYDSLLQGWIFGSVSEDILRIVVNEDSAQDVWKKLKSCFDSSKQDSAPTKVGKKLEIKAGTEYVVEKVQQHIMNGKWDTLCHFLTIYPNGMTVKINNDGNTVLHIAVGIGRNDAVKKILSLYQFDNDWTQIKNWDGSTVLHIAAIVGNTYAAELLVKKFEKLLHTLDNKGQTPLDKAYENMHLDTIAFLLEAIEKNKKSDEVDGSSQPPAAAAADHVAGTKSSLLPPVERGVDLLANAISAKQYDFASKLIIRNPEYAVYNDNVLMAIARTFPSGLNYGERFVYPRLDNASKMTINGSKWLFNKLLIIASTAKECIQKIFCRRNEFKEFVAHGVLLILCVPIAMIYCICASILFVVLMIYFPFSTLYYLSWMFVARAVPAIKNIEIKKNEYVEAKKILELVCEKIISGRPDSGHEIYTAPILEAACQDAYEVVDEILRRWPEAIRCEDKNGYDIIQLATIHRSERVYNLIYVMGERKSIYGTVVDFSKNNMLHLAARLAPSNKLKRRRGAALQLQRELQWRQEVQQVILPVNVTKENIFMETPDMIFTREHENLVKEGEQWMKTVAESSSITAALITTIVFAAAITVPGGNNEDGAPVFLKDSAFTVFAISDAISLFSSATSLLVFLSILTARFAEEDFMVSLPRRLLIGLCTLLLSTTAMMVAFSATLFLVFTRRKMWVIGPICGLALVPIGFFFVLQFPLILDLFRSTYISKFGKNNQKNSKLNPNLRFFFSK
;
A
#
# COMPACT_ATOMS: atom_id res chain seq x y z
N MET A 1 5.27 -8.92 18.45
CA MET A 1 6.55 -9.64 18.66
C MET A 1 7.71 -9.12 17.82
N SER A 2 7.61 -8.93 16.50
CA SER A 2 8.80 -8.53 15.70
C SER A 2 9.34 -7.11 15.97
N LEU A 3 8.51 -6.17 16.43
CA LEU A 3 8.97 -4.85 16.90
C LEU A 3 9.69 -4.92 18.26
N MET A 4 9.28 -5.86 19.12
CA MET A 4 9.85 -6.08 20.45
C MET A 4 11.21 -6.80 20.34
N TYR A 5 11.32 -7.76 19.41
CA TYR A 5 12.60 -8.36 19.01
C TYR A 5 13.53 -7.36 18.33
N ARG A 6 13.01 -6.46 17.45
CA ARG A 6 13.80 -5.36 16.86
C ARG A 6 14.38 -4.44 17.92
N ASN A 7 13.59 -4.05 18.92
CA ASN A 7 14.07 -3.16 19.97
C ASN A 7 15.03 -3.86 20.95
N LEU A 8 14.79 -5.13 21.32
CA LEU A 8 15.75 -5.89 22.14
C LEU A 8 17.08 -6.11 21.39
N HIS A 9 17.04 -6.44 20.10
CA HIS A 9 18.25 -6.71 19.32
C HIS A 9 19.05 -5.43 19.02
N ILE A 10 18.39 -4.28 18.84
CA ILE A 10 19.04 -2.96 18.71
C ILE A 10 19.64 -2.49 20.04
N VAL A 11 19.04 -2.85 21.18
CA VAL A 11 19.50 -2.48 22.52
C VAL A 11 20.67 -3.36 22.95
N PHE A 12 20.64 -4.69 22.72
CA PHE A 12 21.70 -5.59 23.19
C PHE A 12 22.96 -5.66 22.30
N HIS A 13 22.87 -5.33 21.00
CA HIS A 13 24.07 -5.30 20.14
C HIS A 13 24.74 -3.92 20.03
N ASN A 14 24.13 -2.85 20.57
CA ASN A 14 24.72 -1.51 20.59
C ASN A 14 25.35 -1.20 21.96
N GLY A 15 26.51 -1.80 22.24
CA GLY A 15 27.47 -1.23 23.21
C GLY A 15 26.97 -0.89 24.61
N ILE A 16 25.96 -1.61 25.13
CA ILE A 16 25.60 -1.51 26.54
C ILE A 16 26.75 -2.09 27.36
N VAL A 17 27.26 -1.32 28.31
CA VAL A 17 28.29 -1.77 29.24
C VAL A 17 27.66 -2.87 30.10
N MET A 18 28.07 -4.12 29.92
CA MET A 18 27.59 -5.21 30.77
C MET A 18 28.06 -4.98 32.21
N LEU A 19 27.14 -4.89 33.17
CA LEU A 19 27.49 -4.78 34.59
C LEU A 19 28.16 -6.08 35.04
N SER A 20 29.39 -6.01 35.54
CA SER A 20 30.16 -7.18 35.96
C SER A 20 30.80 -7.04 37.34
N GLY A 21 30.74 -5.86 37.97
CA GLY A 21 31.14 -5.63 39.36
C GLY A 21 31.15 -4.15 39.75
N ASP A 22 31.70 -3.83 40.93
CA ASP A 22 31.76 -2.46 41.46
C ASP A 22 32.44 -1.46 40.49
N GLY A 23 33.47 -1.92 39.76
CA GLY A 23 34.30 -1.07 38.90
C GLY A 23 33.57 -0.46 37.69
N ASN A 24 32.47 -1.07 37.23
CA ASN A 24 31.69 -0.56 36.09
C ASN A 24 30.24 -0.19 36.43
N TYR A 25 29.83 -0.30 37.70
CA TYR A 25 28.49 0.03 38.17
C TYR A 25 28.09 1.47 37.87
N HIS A 26 28.96 2.45 38.15
CA HIS A 26 28.67 3.86 37.87
C HIS A 26 28.46 4.13 36.36
N LEU A 27 29.17 3.42 35.48
CA LEU A 27 29.06 3.57 34.02
C LEU A 27 27.77 2.94 33.49
N TRP A 28 27.49 1.70 33.92
CA TRP A 28 26.23 1.00 33.61
C TRP A 28 25.01 1.81 34.09
N LYS A 29 25.05 2.32 35.34
CA LYS A 29 23.97 3.13 35.94
C LYS A 29 23.68 4.38 35.12
N LYS A 30 24.72 5.12 34.68
CA LYS A 30 24.53 6.31 33.82
C LYS A 30 23.92 5.96 32.46
N GLN A 31 24.36 4.87 31.82
CA GLN A 31 23.81 4.44 30.54
C GLN A 31 22.33 4.04 30.66
N MET A 32 21.99 3.25 31.67
CA MET A 32 20.63 2.78 31.88
C MET A 32 19.68 3.95 32.21
N LEU A 33 20.12 4.93 33.01
CA LEU A 33 19.35 6.16 33.26
C LEU A 33 19.12 6.98 31.98
N CYS A 34 20.11 7.08 31.09
CA CYS A 34 19.93 7.75 29.79
C CYS A 34 18.91 7.02 28.90
N LEU A 35 18.95 5.68 28.87
CA LEU A 35 18.00 4.87 28.11
C LEU A 35 16.58 5.02 28.64
N MET A 36 16.41 4.98 29.96
CA MET A 36 15.12 5.21 30.61
C MET A 36 14.57 6.62 30.32
N LYS A 37 15.43 7.65 30.33
CA LYS A 37 15.04 9.02 30.01
C LYS A 37 14.61 9.21 28.55
N ALA A 38 15.23 8.49 27.62
CA ALA A 38 14.84 8.54 26.20
C ALA A 38 13.45 7.95 25.91
N HIS A 39 12.93 7.13 26.83
CA HIS A 39 11.66 6.44 26.72
C HIS A 39 10.63 6.86 27.78
N ASP A 40 10.87 7.96 28.52
CA ASP A 40 10.03 8.46 29.62
C ASP A 40 9.73 7.42 30.73
N MET A 41 10.71 6.55 31.03
CA MET A 41 10.58 5.44 31.98
C MET A 41 11.24 5.68 33.35
N CYS A 42 11.80 6.87 33.61
CA CYS A 42 12.46 7.18 34.89
C CYS A 42 11.54 7.01 36.11
N GLY A 43 10.25 7.30 35.96
CA GLY A 43 9.25 7.18 37.03
C GLY A 43 8.89 5.74 37.44
N LEU A 44 9.44 4.70 36.81
CA LEU A 44 9.30 3.30 37.24
C LEU A 44 10.26 2.93 38.36
N VAL A 45 11.34 3.69 38.53
CA VAL A 45 12.43 3.38 39.46
C VAL A 45 12.58 4.47 40.53
N ASP A 46 12.30 5.72 40.19
CA ASP A 46 12.29 6.85 41.11
C ASP A 46 10.97 6.93 41.91
N ASP A 47 11.02 7.26 43.22
CA ASP A 47 9.84 7.36 44.11
C ASP A 47 8.91 8.56 43.78
N THR A 48 9.08 9.22 42.62
CA THR A 48 8.22 10.31 42.16
C THR A 48 6.91 9.77 41.61
N LYS A 49 5.76 10.19 42.18
CA LYS A 49 4.40 9.82 41.76
C LYS A 49 4.24 9.90 40.23
N SER A 50 4.17 8.73 39.59
CA SER A 50 3.94 8.57 38.16
C SER A 50 2.48 8.86 37.81
N THR A 51 2.26 9.73 36.81
CA THR A 51 0.96 10.00 36.16
C THR A 51 0.60 8.97 35.07
N MET A 52 1.21 7.78 35.09
CA MET A 52 0.98 6.74 34.08
C MET A 52 -0.18 5.82 34.45
N ASP A 53 -1.00 5.46 33.45
CA ASP A 53 -2.08 4.47 33.54
C ASP A 53 -1.57 3.11 34.06
N THR A 54 -2.29 2.50 35.01
CA THR A 54 -1.88 1.28 35.74
C THR A 54 -1.54 0.11 34.81
N LEU A 55 -2.20 0.01 33.64
CA LEU A 55 -2.01 -1.07 32.66
C LEU A 55 -0.76 -0.89 31.77
N LEU A 56 -0.26 0.35 31.64
CA LEU A 56 1.00 0.64 30.95
C LEU A 56 2.21 0.40 31.87
N VAL A 57 2.05 0.62 33.19
CA VAL A 57 3.11 0.39 34.19
C VAL A 57 3.57 -1.06 34.21
N GLU A 58 2.65 -2.05 34.25
CA GLU A 58 3.02 -3.48 34.23
C GLU A 58 3.78 -3.87 32.96
N LYS A 59 3.36 -3.34 31.80
CA LYS A 59 4.00 -3.65 30.52
C LYS A 59 5.42 -3.09 30.40
N TYR A 60 5.65 -1.90 30.95
CA TYR A 60 6.98 -1.28 30.94
C TYR A 60 7.88 -1.80 32.06
N ASP A 61 7.33 -2.25 33.18
CA ASP A 61 8.08 -2.87 34.28
C ASP A 61 8.75 -4.18 33.82
N SER A 62 8.00 -5.10 33.21
CA SER A 62 8.56 -6.32 32.64
C SER A 62 9.58 -6.06 31.51
N LEU A 63 9.39 -4.98 30.74
CA LEU A 63 10.33 -4.59 29.70
C LEU A 63 11.65 -4.09 30.29
N LEU A 64 11.59 -3.26 31.33
CA LEU A 64 12.76 -2.71 32.02
C LEU A 64 13.53 -3.80 32.78
N GLN A 65 12.84 -4.74 33.42
CA GLN A 65 13.47 -5.95 33.99
C GLN A 65 14.24 -6.72 32.91
N GLY A 66 13.61 -6.96 31.75
CA GLY A 66 14.25 -7.62 30.61
C GLY A 66 15.50 -6.89 30.12
N TRP A 67 15.48 -5.56 30.10
CA TRP A 67 16.66 -4.74 29.76
C TRP A 67 17.77 -4.85 30.80
N ILE A 68 17.43 -4.78 32.09
CA ILE A 68 18.40 -4.93 33.17
C ILE A 68 19.03 -6.32 33.13
N PHE A 69 18.23 -7.39 33.04
CA PHE A 69 18.72 -8.77 33.03
C PHE A 69 19.64 -9.09 31.86
N GLY A 70 19.34 -8.58 30.65
CA GLY A 70 20.26 -8.78 29.52
C GLY A 70 21.51 -7.88 29.56
N SER A 71 21.58 -6.93 30.50
CA SER A 71 22.69 -5.97 30.64
C SER A 71 23.62 -6.25 31.83
N VAL A 72 23.39 -7.32 32.58
CA VAL A 72 24.21 -7.74 33.73
C VAL A 72 24.91 -9.08 33.43
N SER A 73 26.05 -9.34 34.07
CA SER A 73 26.77 -10.61 33.95
C SER A 73 25.98 -11.75 34.59
N GLU A 74 26.28 -13.00 34.22
CA GLU A 74 25.61 -14.18 34.77
C GLU A 74 25.70 -14.25 36.32
N ASP A 75 26.83 -13.84 36.88
CA ASP A 75 27.05 -13.79 38.33
C ASP A 75 26.12 -12.79 39.03
N ILE A 76 25.90 -11.63 38.41
CA ILE A 76 25.03 -10.57 38.96
C ILE A 76 23.56 -10.89 38.71
N LEU A 77 23.23 -11.51 37.58
CA LEU A 77 21.88 -11.96 37.26
C LEU A 77 21.34 -12.90 38.35
N ARG A 78 22.16 -13.84 38.82
CA ARG A 78 21.80 -14.78 39.91
C ARG A 78 21.44 -14.07 41.22
N ILE A 79 21.92 -12.84 41.44
CA ILE A 79 21.65 -12.06 42.65
C ILE A 79 20.28 -11.36 42.57
N VAL A 80 19.83 -10.97 41.38
CA VAL A 80 18.67 -10.09 41.19
C VAL A 80 17.49 -10.72 40.48
N VAL A 81 17.63 -11.95 39.95
CA VAL A 81 16.60 -12.64 39.17
C VAL A 81 15.32 -12.95 39.98
N ASN A 82 15.40 -12.99 41.31
CA ASN A 82 14.29 -13.32 42.19
C ASN A 82 13.50 -12.08 42.69
N GLU A 83 13.79 -10.89 42.19
CA GLU A 83 13.11 -9.65 42.60
C GLU A 83 11.85 -9.42 41.74
N ASP A 84 10.74 -9.02 42.37
CA ASP A 84 9.41 -9.03 41.76
C ASP A 84 9.15 -7.86 40.78
N SER A 85 9.83 -6.72 40.94
CA SER A 85 9.65 -5.53 40.09
C SER A 85 10.97 -4.95 39.56
N ALA A 86 10.92 -4.15 38.48
CA ALA A 86 12.13 -3.46 37.99
C ALA A 86 12.71 -2.50 39.04
N GLN A 87 11.85 -1.93 39.88
CA GLN A 87 12.25 -1.06 40.98
C GLN A 87 13.04 -1.83 42.05
N ASP A 88 12.60 -3.04 42.39
CA ASP A 88 13.26 -3.88 43.39
C ASP A 88 14.62 -4.37 42.89
N VAL A 89 14.68 -4.82 41.63
CA VAL A 89 15.94 -5.14 40.93
C VAL A 89 16.91 -3.96 41.00
N TRP A 90 16.43 -2.74 40.70
CA TRP A 90 17.26 -1.54 40.70
C TRP A 90 17.76 -1.16 42.10
N LYS A 91 16.89 -1.22 43.11
CA LYS A 91 17.25 -0.96 44.52
C LYS A 91 18.26 -2.00 45.02
N LYS A 92 18.11 -3.26 44.63
CA LYS A 92 19.03 -4.34 44.99
C LYS A 92 20.42 -4.09 44.41
N LEU A 93 20.52 -3.81 43.11
CA LEU A 93 21.78 -3.45 42.45
C LEU A 93 22.43 -2.23 43.11
N LYS A 94 21.64 -1.20 43.43
CA LYS A 94 22.13 -0.03 44.16
C LYS A 94 22.68 -0.40 45.54
N SER A 95 22.00 -1.27 46.29
CA SER A 95 22.50 -1.71 47.59
C SER A 95 23.81 -2.51 47.49
N CYS A 96 23.99 -3.27 46.41
CA CYS A 96 25.19 -4.09 46.19
C CYS A 96 26.42 -3.26 45.82
N PHE A 97 26.26 -2.15 45.06
CA PHE A 97 27.38 -1.48 44.39
C PHE A 97 27.53 0.03 44.71
N ASP A 98 26.61 0.67 45.46
CA ASP A 98 26.65 2.12 45.74
C ASP A 98 27.35 2.44 47.09
N SER A 99 28.10 1.50 47.68
CA SER A 99 28.83 1.71 48.95
C SER A 99 30.17 2.41 48.72
N SER A 100 30.24 3.69 49.09
CA SER A 100 31.41 4.54 48.96
C SER A 100 32.52 4.19 49.96
N LYS A 101 33.73 3.86 49.47
CA LYS A 101 35.00 4.20 50.15
C LYS A 101 36.09 4.60 49.15
N GLN A 102 36.48 5.88 49.21
CA GLN A 102 37.79 6.37 48.80
C GLN A 102 38.83 6.00 49.88
N ASP A 103 40.00 5.54 49.46
CA ASP A 103 41.36 5.85 49.99
C ASP A 103 42.33 4.66 49.85
N SER A 104 43.32 4.79 48.95
CA SER A 104 44.76 4.83 49.28
C SER A 104 45.62 4.53 48.05
N ALA A 105 46.65 5.36 47.86
CA ALA A 105 47.68 5.24 46.84
C ALA A 105 48.83 4.30 47.31
N PRO A 106 49.89 4.07 46.50
CA PRO A 106 50.32 2.76 46.05
C PRO A 106 51.45 2.15 46.89
N THR A 107 51.51 0.80 46.99
CA THR A 107 52.71 0.10 47.44
C THR A 107 53.21 -0.87 46.37
N LYS A 108 54.43 -0.60 45.88
CA LYS A 108 55.22 -1.44 44.98
C LYS A 108 55.71 -2.71 45.70
N VAL A 109 55.49 -3.88 45.08
CA VAL A 109 56.44 -5.02 44.96
C VAL A 109 55.95 -5.75 43.69
N GLY A 110 56.69 -6.10 42.64
CA GLY A 110 58.11 -6.26 42.40
C GLY A 110 58.26 -7.44 41.41
N LYS A 111 58.38 -7.12 40.12
CA LYS A 111 58.89 -7.93 38.98
C LYS A 111 58.14 -9.22 38.53
N LYS A 112 57.50 -9.10 37.35
CA LYS A 112 58.02 -9.69 36.08
C LYS A 112 57.41 -8.96 34.86
N LEU A 113 58.01 -7.83 34.45
CA LEU A 113 58.03 -7.40 33.04
C LEU A 113 58.96 -8.41 32.32
N GLU A 114 58.78 -8.82 31.06
CA GLU A 114 58.64 -8.06 29.82
C GLU A 114 57.91 -9.01 28.82
N ILE A 115 56.74 -8.69 28.24
CA ILE A 115 56.53 -8.27 26.83
C ILE A 115 55.05 -7.80 26.60
N LYS A 116 54.17 -7.83 27.62
CA LYS A 116 52.70 -7.60 27.48
C LYS A 116 52.22 -6.13 27.42
N ALA A 117 53.03 -5.14 27.83
CA ALA A 117 52.56 -3.77 28.07
C ALA A 117 52.24 -2.94 26.80
N GLY A 118 52.82 -3.27 25.65
CA GLY A 118 52.63 -2.49 24.42
C GLY A 118 51.26 -2.69 23.77
N THR A 119 50.72 -3.91 23.81
CA THR A 119 49.45 -4.26 23.16
C THR A 119 48.26 -3.76 23.96
N GLU A 120 48.36 -3.82 25.29
CA GLU A 120 47.31 -3.38 26.22
C GLU A 120 47.08 -1.87 26.14
N TYR A 121 48.16 -1.09 26.07
CA TYR A 121 48.11 0.36 25.83
C TYR A 121 47.43 0.72 24.50
N VAL A 122 47.77 0.00 23.43
CA VAL A 122 47.18 0.23 22.10
C VAL A 122 45.69 -0.10 22.10
N VAL A 123 45.27 -1.22 22.72
CA VAL A 123 43.86 -1.59 22.84
C VAL A 123 43.08 -0.54 23.62
N GLU A 124 43.57 -0.12 24.79
CA GLU A 124 42.91 0.89 25.64
C GLU A 124 42.76 2.23 24.92
N LYS A 125 43.82 2.68 24.22
CA LYS A 125 43.76 3.93 23.44
C LYS A 125 42.81 3.83 22.26
N VAL A 126 42.81 2.72 21.52
CA VAL A 126 41.87 2.54 20.41
C VAL A 126 40.42 2.52 20.93
N GLN A 127 40.13 1.77 22.01
CA GLN A 127 38.83 1.76 22.67
C GLN A 127 38.40 3.18 23.08
N GLN A 128 39.28 3.95 23.72
CA GLN A 128 38.99 5.31 24.17
C GLN A 128 38.60 6.23 22.99
N HIS A 129 39.28 6.14 21.84
CA HIS A 129 38.94 6.97 20.69
C HIS A 129 37.61 6.53 20.02
N ILE A 130 37.34 5.22 19.95
CA ILE A 130 36.06 4.68 19.45
C ILE A 130 34.91 5.15 20.35
N MET A 131 35.03 5.00 21.67
CA MET A 131 33.99 5.40 22.64
C MET A 131 33.67 6.89 22.57
N ASN A 132 34.68 7.74 22.32
CA ASN A 132 34.51 9.18 22.18
C ASN A 132 34.08 9.61 20.76
N GLY A 133 33.92 8.67 19.83
CA GLY A 133 33.53 8.95 18.44
C GLY A 133 34.58 9.71 17.62
N LYS A 134 35.84 9.79 18.08
CA LYS A 134 36.91 10.59 17.46
C LYS A 134 37.69 9.77 16.42
N TRP A 135 37.03 9.46 15.30
CA TRP A 135 37.57 8.58 14.26
C TRP A 135 38.77 9.15 13.49
N ASP A 136 38.86 10.47 13.30
CA ASP A 136 40.00 11.08 12.61
C ASP A 136 41.30 10.99 13.43
N THR A 137 41.21 11.30 14.73
CA THR A 137 42.33 11.11 15.66
C THR A 137 42.70 9.64 15.83
N LEU A 138 41.71 8.73 15.78
CA LEU A 138 41.96 7.30 15.77
C LEU A 138 42.72 6.88 14.51
N CYS A 139 42.34 7.35 13.33
CA CYS A 139 43.06 7.06 12.10
C CYS A 139 44.51 7.55 12.18
N HIS A 140 44.75 8.76 12.72
CA HIS A 140 46.10 9.25 12.97
C HIS A 140 46.86 8.38 13.99
N PHE A 141 46.23 7.97 15.09
CA PHE A 141 46.83 7.06 16.05
C PHE A 141 47.21 5.71 15.41
N LEU A 142 46.38 5.18 14.52
CA LEU A 142 46.65 3.93 13.79
C LEU A 142 47.77 4.07 12.74
N THR A 143 48.07 5.28 12.25
CA THR A 143 49.28 5.51 11.44
C THR A 143 50.56 5.37 12.26
N ILE A 144 50.50 5.72 13.55
CA ILE A 144 51.64 5.67 14.48
C ILE A 144 51.79 4.27 15.08
N TYR A 145 50.66 3.58 15.35
CA TYR A 145 50.62 2.23 15.92
C TYR A 145 49.84 1.26 15.01
N PRO A 146 50.47 0.72 13.94
CA PRO A 146 49.79 -0.13 12.95
C PRO A 146 49.22 -1.43 13.52
N ASN A 147 49.84 -1.97 14.57
CA ASN A 147 49.34 -3.14 15.29
C ASN A 147 47.93 -2.93 15.88
N GLY A 148 47.54 -1.68 16.14
CA GLY A 148 46.20 -1.32 16.60
C GLY A 148 45.07 -1.67 15.61
N MET A 149 45.41 -1.99 14.36
CA MET A 149 44.43 -2.33 13.34
C MET A 149 43.94 -3.79 13.37
N THR A 150 44.77 -4.71 13.87
CA THR A 150 44.48 -6.16 13.90
C THR A 150 44.15 -6.68 15.31
N VAL A 151 44.47 -5.91 16.35
CA VAL A 151 44.15 -6.26 17.75
C VAL A 151 42.64 -6.40 17.98
N LYS A 152 42.32 -7.26 18.95
CA LYS A 152 40.96 -7.51 19.45
C LYS A 152 40.63 -6.42 20.48
N ILE A 153 39.57 -5.68 20.24
CA ILE A 153 39.27 -4.43 20.96
C ILE A 153 38.11 -4.63 21.93
N ASN A 154 37.23 -5.62 21.73
CA ASN A 154 36.10 -5.86 22.63
C ASN A 154 35.95 -7.35 22.97
N ASN A 155 34.96 -7.64 23.80
CA ASN A 155 34.61 -8.98 24.27
C ASN A 155 33.93 -9.85 23.20
N ASP A 156 33.84 -9.40 21.95
CA ASP A 156 33.43 -10.26 20.82
C ASP A 156 34.62 -10.57 19.92
N GLY A 157 35.81 -10.09 20.28
CA GLY A 157 36.99 -10.19 19.43
C GLY A 157 36.91 -9.30 18.18
N ASN A 158 36.12 -8.22 18.19
CA ASN A 158 36.04 -7.30 17.07
C ASN A 158 37.32 -6.45 16.98
N THR A 159 37.79 -6.25 15.74
CA THR A 159 38.87 -5.29 15.44
C THR A 159 38.29 -3.91 15.15
N VAL A 160 39.15 -2.90 14.94
CA VAL A 160 38.69 -1.52 14.71
C VAL A 160 37.81 -1.43 13.46
N LEU A 161 38.11 -2.27 12.47
CA LEU A 161 37.37 -2.31 11.21
C LEU A 161 36.02 -3.01 11.37
N HIS A 162 35.92 -4.08 12.17
CA HIS A 162 34.63 -4.71 12.49
C HIS A 162 33.68 -3.69 13.13
N ILE A 163 34.19 -2.92 14.10
CA ILE A 163 33.42 -1.90 14.82
C ILE A 163 33.03 -0.75 13.87
N ALA A 164 33.96 -0.25 13.06
CA ALA A 164 33.69 0.84 12.11
C ALA A 164 32.60 0.46 11.08
N VAL A 165 32.63 -0.78 10.58
CA VAL A 165 31.63 -1.31 9.66
C VAL A 165 30.29 -1.51 10.34
N GLY A 166 30.27 -2.10 11.55
CA GLY A 166 29.05 -2.35 12.31
C GLY A 166 28.31 -1.07 12.71
N ILE A 167 29.03 0.02 13.02
CA ILE A 167 28.45 1.32 13.35
C ILE A 167 28.12 2.16 12.10
N GLY A 168 28.50 1.70 10.89
CA GLY A 168 28.21 2.41 9.64
C GLY A 168 29.12 3.62 9.36
N ARG A 169 30.31 3.69 9.96
CA ARG A 169 31.26 4.82 9.79
C ARG A 169 32.10 4.67 8.53
N ASN A 170 31.45 4.80 7.37
CA ASN A 170 32.04 4.53 6.06
C ASN A 170 33.27 5.39 5.71
N ASP A 171 33.36 6.63 6.19
CA ASP A 171 34.55 7.47 6.00
C ASP A 171 35.76 6.94 6.77
N ALA A 172 35.54 6.45 8.00
CA ALA A 172 36.58 5.78 8.79
C ALA A 172 36.97 4.45 8.16
N VAL A 173 36.00 3.68 7.65
CA VAL A 173 36.24 2.43 6.91
C VAL A 173 37.18 2.69 5.72
N LYS A 174 36.92 3.72 4.89
CA LYS A 174 37.82 4.09 3.79
C LYS A 174 39.23 4.44 4.26
N LYS A 175 39.35 5.29 5.29
CA LYS A 175 40.65 5.71 5.82
C LYS A 175 41.41 4.51 6.37
N ILE A 176 40.80 3.70 7.23
CA ILE A 176 41.42 2.49 7.79
C ILE A 176 41.83 1.53 6.67
N LEU A 177 40.98 1.30 5.67
CA LEU A 177 41.31 0.48 4.51
C LEU A 177 42.50 1.04 3.72
N SER A 178 42.64 2.37 3.58
CA SER A 178 43.77 3.01 2.90
C SER A 178 45.09 2.91 3.68
N LEU A 179 45.02 2.81 5.01
CA LEU A 179 46.19 2.66 5.89
C LEU A 179 46.75 1.23 5.88
N TYR A 180 45.94 0.24 5.54
CA TYR A 180 46.39 -1.14 5.38
C TYR A 180 47.20 -1.30 4.08
N GLN A 181 48.53 -1.34 4.22
CA GLN A 181 49.50 -1.58 3.14
C GLN A 181 50.18 -2.95 3.21
N PHE A 182 49.84 -3.81 4.19
CA PHE A 182 50.46 -5.13 4.35
C PHE A 182 49.67 -6.23 3.63
N ASP A 183 50.40 -7.17 3.03
CA ASP A 183 49.97 -8.42 2.37
C ASP A 183 49.34 -9.44 3.36
N ASN A 184 48.58 -8.96 4.35
CA ASN A 184 47.90 -9.81 5.30
C ASN A 184 46.69 -10.46 4.64
N ASP A 185 46.56 -11.78 4.82
CA ASP A 185 45.37 -12.51 4.40
C ASP A 185 44.17 -12.11 5.27
N TRP A 186 43.34 -11.21 4.74
CA TRP A 186 42.15 -10.68 5.43
C TRP A 186 41.13 -11.75 5.81
N THR A 187 41.19 -12.92 5.17
CA THR A 187 40.33 -14.06 5.53
C THR A 187 40.66 -14.60 6.93
N GLN A 188 41.86 -14.33 7.45
CA GLN A 188 42.31 -14.75 8.78
C GLN A 188 41.89 -13.78 9.90
N ILE A 189 41.45 -12.56 9.57
CA ILE A 189 41.06 -11.55 10.56
C ILE A 189 39.58 -11.73 10.91
N LYS A 190 39.32 -12.65 11.85
CA LYS A 190 37.98 -13.03 12.30
C LYS A 190 37.73 -12.67 13.76
N ASN A 191 36.51 -12.28 14.11
CA ASN A 191 36.11 -12.10 15.51
C ASN A 191 35.94 -13.46 16.23
N TRP A 192 35.52 -13.48 17.50
CA TRP A 192 35.37 -14.73 18.25
C TRP A 192 34.26 -15.66 17.72
N ASP A 193 33.30 -15.12 16.97
CA ASP A 193 32.30 -15.91 16.23
C ASP A 193 32.81 -16.44 14.89
N GLY A 194 34.08 -16.19 14.55
CA GLY A 194 34.65 -16.54 13.25
C GLY A 194 34.21 -15.59 12.12
N SER A 195 33.44 -14.55 12.42
CA SER A 195 32.95 -13.58 11.44
C SER A 195 34.07 -12.68 10.96
N THR A 196 34.17 -12.53 9.63
CA THR A 196 35.01 -11.49 9.00
C THR A 196 34.29 -10.15 9.00
N VAL A 197 34.99 -9.09 8.63
CA VAL A 197 34.41 -7.76 8.46
C VAL A 197 33.28 -7.75 7.41
N LEU A 198 33.35 -8.61 6.38
CA LEU A 198 32.29 -8.74 5.38
C LEU A 198 31.03 -9.42 5.96
N HIS A 199 31.19 -10.37 6.89
CA HIS A 199 30.04 -10.90 7.64
C HIS A 199 29.37 -9.80 8.46
N ILE A 200 30.14 -8.94 9.14
CA ILE A 200 29.56 -7.82 9.88
C ILE A 200 28.81 -6.88 8.93
N ALA A 201 29.40 -6.50 7.78
CA ALA A 201 28.72 -5.68 6.77
C ALA A 201 27.39 -6.30 6.32
N ALA A 202 27.36 -7.62 6.14
CA ALA A 202 26.18 -8.38 5.79
C ALA A 202 25.15 -8.48 6.94
N ILE A 203 25.58 -8.58 8.20
CA ILE A 203 24.69 -8.61 9.38
C ILE A 203 24.01 -7.25 9.57
N VAL A 204 24.74 -6.15 9.42
CA VAL A 204 24.21 -4.79 9.65
C VAL A 204 23.58 -4.15 8.41
N GLY A 205 23.74 -4.74 7.22
CA GLY A 205 23.20 -4.20 5.97
C GLY A 205 23.99 -3.01 5.43
N ASN A 206 25.29 -2.93 5.74
CA ASN A 206 26.14 -1.84 5.27
C ASN A 206 26.67 -2.16 3.85
N THR A 207 25.78 -2.02 2.85
CA THR A 207 26.08 -2.29 1.43
C THR A 207 27.31 -1.53 0.95
N TYR A 208 27.46 -0.27 1.38
CA TYR A 208 28.60 0.56 0.99
C TYR A 208 29.94 0.04 1.52
N ALA A 209 29.99 -0.40 2.78
CA ALA A 209 31.18 -1.05 3.30
C ALA A 209 31.43 -2.39 2.61
N ALA A 210 30.39 -3.17 2.32
CA ALA A 210 30.52 -4.41 1.56
C ALA A 210 31.13 -4.16 0.17
N GLU A 211 30.70 -3.12 -0.55
CA GLU A 211 31.27 -2.68 -1.82
C GLU A 211 32.77 -2.38 -1.72
N LEU A 212 33.18 -1.59 -0.72
CA LEU A 212 34.58 -1.24 -0.50
C LEU A 212 35.43 -2.47 -0.16
N LEU A 213 34.89 -3.37 0.67
CA LEU A 213 35.59 -4.57 1.13
C LEU A 213 35.77 -5.57 0.00
N VAL A 214 34.72 -5.87 -0.76
CA VAL A 214 34.78 -6.82 -1.88
C VAL A 214 35.68 -6.30 -3.00
N LYS A 215 35.64 -5.00 -3.29
CA LYS A 215 36.52 -4.38 -4.29
C LYS A 215 38.01 -4.55 -3.94
N LYS A 216 38.36 -4.60 -2.66
CA LYS A 216 39.75 -4.72 -2.18
C LYS A 216 40.14 -6.17 -1.83
N PHE A 217 39.19 -6.98 -1.36
CA PHE A 217 39.40 -8.30 -0.77
C PHE A 217 38.33 -9.30 -1.23
N GLU A 218 38.40 -9.71 -2.48
CA GLU A 218 37.42 -10.59 -3.11
C GLU A 218 37.26 -11.96 -2.42
N LYS A 219 38.35 -12.51 -1.86
CA LYS A 219 38.34 -13.79 -1.12
C LYS A 219 37.39 -13.81 0.09
N LEU A 220 37.00 -12.64 0.61
CA LEU A 220 36.06 -12.56 1.73
C LEU A 220 34.66 -13.08 1.37
N LEU A 221 34.29 -13.09 0.09
CA LEU A 221 32.97 -13.55 -0.39
C LEU A 221 32.66 -15.01 0.00
N HIS A 222 33.69 -15.85 0.08
CA HIS A 222 33.55 -17.30 0.31
C HIS A 222 34.06 -17.75 1.68
N THR A 223 34.50 -16.81 2.54
CA THR A 223 35.02 -17.16 3.86
C THR A 223 33.88 -17.61 4.77
N LEU A 224 34.09 -18.66 5.56
CA LEU A 224 33.09 -19.17 6.51
C LEU A 224 33.33 -18.68 7.94
N ASP A 225 32.26 -18.37 8.67
CA ASP A 225 32.28 -18.16 10.12
C ASP A 225 32.33 -19.48 10.92
N ASN A 226 32.31 -19.41 12.26
CA ASN A 226 32.37 -20.61 13.10
C ASN A 226 31.11 -21.50 13.00
N LYS A 227 30.02 -20.97 12.43
CA LYS A 227 28.78 -21.71 12.14
C LYS A 227 28.77 -22.29 10.72
N GLY A 228 29.84 -22.11 9.96
CA GLY A 228 29.96 -22.58 8.59
C GLY A 228 29.17 -21.73 7.59
N GLN A 229 28.91 -20.46 7.89
CA GLN A 229 28.10 -19.56 7.07
C GLN A 229 28.98 -18.54 6.34
N THR A 230 28.59 -18.18 5.12
CA THR A 230 29.22 -17.11 4.31
C THR A 230 28.65 -15.73 4.67
N PRO A 231 29.27 -14.62 4.24
CA PRO A 231 28.68 -13.30 4.38
C PRO A 231 27.34 -13.18 3.65
N LEU A 232 27.17 -13.84 2.51
CA LEU A 232 25.91 -13.87 1.80
C LEU A 232 24.81 -14.52 2.67
N ASP A 233 25.12 -15.63 3.34
CA ASP A 233 24.19 -16.29 4.27
C ASP A 233 23.74 -15.35 5.40
N LYS A 234 24.67 -14.54 5.93
CA LYS A 234 24.33 -13.53 6.94
C LYS A 234 23.46 -12.40 6.41
N ALA A 235 23.67 -11.98 5.17
CA ALA A 235 22.82 -10.97 4.54
C ALA A 235 21.39 -11.52 4.34
N TYR A 236 21.26 -12.80 3.98
CA TYR A 236 19.97 -13.51 3.91
C TYR A 236 19.27 -13.59 5.28
N GLU A 237 19.97 -14.03 6.34
CA GLU A 237 19.42 -14.13 7.70
C GLU A 237 18.87 -12.80 8.22
N ASN A 238 19.52 -11.70 7.85
CA ASN A 238 19.15 -10.35 8.32
C ASN A 238 18.29 -9.56 7.31
N MET A 239 17.93 -10.17 6.16
CA MET A 239 17.09 -9.60 5.11
C MET A 239 17.55 -8.23 4.57
N HIS A 240 18.87 -8.03 4.43
CA HIS A 240 19.44 -6.80 3.88
C HIS A 240 19.52 -6.85 2.37
N LEU A 241 18.41 -6.53 1.70
CA LEU A 241 18.16 -6.79 0.28
C LEU A 241 19.19 -6.15 -0.66
N ASP A 242 19.58 -4.89 -0.40
CA ASP A 242 20.61 -4.20 -1.21
C ASP A 242 21.98 -4.87 -1.07
N THR A 243 22.32 -5.33 0.14
CA THR A 243 23.57 -6.04 0.40
C THR A 243 23.55 -7.43 -0.24
N ILE A 244 22.42 -8.14 -0.20
CA ILE A 244 22.24 -9.42 -0.90
C ILE A 244 22.43 -9.23 -2.42
N ALA A 245 21.78 -8.22 -3.01
CA ALA A 245 21.88 -7.93 -4.44
C ALA A 245 23.33 -7.71 -4.88
N PHE A 246 24.07 -6.92 -4.09
CA PHE A 246 25.47 -6.63 -4.32
C PHE A 246 26.37 -7.87 -4.18
N LEU A 247 26.24 -8.62 -3.09
CA LEU A 247 27.07 -9.80 -2.84
C LEU A 247 26.87 -10.88 -3.91
N LEU A 248 25.63 -11.09 -4.38
CA LEU A 248 25.34 -12.00 -5.50
C LEU A 248 26.04 -11.55 -6.78
N GLU A 249 25.96 -10.26 -7.11
CA GLU A 249 26.60 -9.71 -8.31
C GLU A 249 28.12 -9.83 -8.28
N ALA A 250 28.72 -9.61 -7.11
CA ALA A 250 30.15 -9.79 -6.90
C ALA A 250 30.59 -11.25 -7.11
N ILE A 251 29.83 -12.22 -6.58
CA ILE A 251 30.13 -13.65 -6.73
C ILE A 251 30.03 -14.08 -8.21
N GLU A 252 29.03 -13.61 -8.95
CA GLU A 252 28.87 -13.93 -10.38
C GLU A 252 29.97 -13.33 -11.25
N LYS A 253 30.43 -12.12 -10.93
CA LYS A 253 31.54 -11.48 -11.65
C LYS A 253 32.83 -12.31 -11.53
N ASN A 254 33.07 -12.88 -10.34
CA ASN A 254 34.23 -13.72 -10.07
C ASN A 254 34.18 -15.04 -10.87
N LYS A 255 32.99 -15.67 -10.99
CA LYS A 255 32.81 -16.88 -11.82
C LYS A 255 33.14 -16.65 -13.30
N LYS A 256 32.84 -15.47 -13.85
CA LYS A 256 33.10 -15.14 -15.26
C LYS A 256 34.56 -14.79 -15.55
N SER A 257 35.33 -14.30 -14.56
CA SER A 257 36.77 -14.09 -14.73
C SER A 257 37.56 -15.39 -14.78
N ASP A 258 37.13 -16.41 -14.04
CA ASP A 258 37.81 -17.71 -13.98
C ASP A 258 37.61 -18.58 -15.24
N GLU A 259 36.54 -18.35 -16.02
CA GLU A 259 36.28 -19.09 -17.28
C GLU A 259 37.07 -18.54 -18.50
N VAL A 260 37.66 -17.34 -18.41
CA VAL A 260 38.37 -16.70 -19.53
C VAL A 260 39.87 -16.99 -19.53
N ASP A 261 40.46 -17.39 -18.40
CA ASP A 261 41.90 -17.69 -18.28
C ASP A 261 42.13 -19.22 -18.32
N GLY A 262 42.09 -19.77 -19.53
CA GLY A 262 42.37 -21.17 -19.80
C GLY A 262 43.82 -21.55 -19.50
N SER A 263 44.12 -21.96 -18.27
CA SER A 263 45.08 -23.02 -17.91
C SER A 263 45.31 -23.09 -16.39
N SER A 264 44.29 -23.47 -15.63
CA SER A 264 44.53 -24.15 -14.36
C SER A 264 43.40 -25.14 -14.11
N GLN A 265 43.79 -26.36 -13.73
CA GLN A 265 42.88 -27.45 -13.38
C GLN A 265 41.87 -26.99 -12.32
N PRO A 266 40.65 -27.55 -12.30
CA PRO A 266 39.65 -27.19 -11.30
C PRO A 266 40.22 -27.46 -9.90
N PRO A 267 40.01 -26.59 -8.89
CA PRO A 267 40.21 -27.02 -7.53
C PRO A 267 39.21 -28.15 -7.30
N ALA A 268 39.77 -29.33 -7.06
CA ALA A 268 39.04 -30.55 -6.77
C ALA A 268 37.93 -30.26 -5.75
N ALA A 269 36.77 -30.84 -6.01
CA ALA A 269 35.78 -31.12 -4.98
C ALA A 269 36.49 -31.74 -3.76
N ALA A 270 36.72 -30.93 -2.74
CA ALA A 270 37.32 -31.37 -1.49
C ALA A 270 36.22 -31.49 -0.44
N ALA A 271 35.84 -32.74 -0.22
CA ALA A 271 35.24 -33.30 0.98
C ALA A 271 33.77 -32.97 1.29
N ALA A 272 32.87 -33.55 0.48
CA ALA A 272 31.82 -34.36 1.06
C ALA A 272 32.45 -35.71 1.46
N ASP A 273 32.84 -35.85 2.73
CA ASP A 273 32.75 -37.08 3.52
C ASP A 273 33.56 -36.94 4.82
N HIS A 274 32.97 -37.42 5.91
CA HIS A 274 33.42 -37.41 7.31
C HIS A 274 33.31 -36.08 8.08
N VAL A 275 32.11 -35.77 8.61
CA VAL A 275 31.78 -35.96 10.04
C VAL A 275 30.26 -36.13 10.14
N ALA A 276 29.82 -37.36 10.41
CA ALA A 276 28.49 -37.62 10.92
C ALA A 276 28.39 -37.02 12.33
N GLY A 277 27.59 -35.96 12.50
CA GLY A 277 27.22 -35.48 13.84
C GLY A 277 27.24 -33.98 14.05
N THR A 278 26.52 -33.20 13.24
CA THR A 278 25.79 -32.00 13.72
C THR A 278 24.77 -31.58 12.66
N LYS A 279 23.50 -31.94 12.87
CA LYS A 279 22.37 -31.32 12.18
C LYS A 279 22.36 -29.83 12.55
N SER A 280 22.94 -28.98 11.71
CA SER A 280 22.68 -27.55 11.75
C SER A 280 21.32 -27.29 11.10
N SER A 281 20.44 -26.61 11.83
CA SER A 281 19.03 -26.34 11.53
C SER A 281 18.82 -25.27 10.45
N LEU A 282 19.60 -25.28 9.37
CA LEU A 282 19.54 -24.28 8.30
C LEU A 282 18.98 -24.89 7.00
N LEU A 283 17.93 -24.26 6.46
CA LEU A 283 17.28 -24.64 5.18
C LEU A 283 18.31 -24.66 4.02
N PRO A 284 18.12 -25.52 2.99
CA PRO A 284 18.94 -25.58 1.78
C PRO A 284 19.08 -24.22 1.05
N PRO A 285 20.17 -24.00 0.26
CA PRO A 285 20.44 -22.72 -0.40
C PRO A 285 19.30 -22.21 -1.30
N VAL A 286 18.62 -23.13 -2.00
CA VAL A 286 17.50 -22.79 -2.90
C VAL A 286 16.26 -22.35 -2.12
N GLU A 287 15.96 -23.00 -0.99
CA GLU A 287 14.81 -22.64 -0.14
C GLU A 287 14.95 -21.23 0.44
N ARG A 288 16.16 -20.80 0.80
CA ARG A 288 16.41 -19.41 1.21
C ARG A 288 16.19 -18.40 0.09
N GLY A 289 16.57 -18.76 -1.15
CA GLY A 289 16.31 -17.94 -2.34
C GLY A 289 14.82 -17.78 -2.64
N VAL A 290 14.06 -18.86 -2.47
CA VAL A 290 12.59 -18.88 -2.58
C VAL A 290 11.95 -17.98 -1.51
N ASP A 291 12.35 -18.13 -0.25
CA ASP A 291 11.82 -17.32 0.85
C ASP A 291 12.17 -15.84 0.69
N LEU A 292 13.37 -15.52 0.22
CA LEU A 292 13.76 -14.16 -0.12
C LEU A 292 12.84 -13.58 -1.20
N LEU A 293 12.61 -14.34 -2.27
CA LEU A 293 11.76 -13.91 -3.36
C LEU A 293 10.31 -13.70 -2.90
N ALA A 294 9.76 -14.63 -2.12
CA ALA A 294 8.42 -14.54 -1.54
C ALA A 294 8.28 -13.31 -0.61
N ASN A 295 9.30 -13.04 0.21
CA ASN A 295 9.34 -11.87 1.08
C ASN A 295 9.48 -10.57 0.32
N ALA A 296 10.30 -10.52 -0.74
CA ALA A 296 10.43 -9.35 -1.60
C ALA A 296 9.11 -8.98 -2.28
N ILE A 297 8.39 -9.99 -2.79
CA ILE A 297 7.04 -9.82 -3.36
C ILE A 297 6.06 -9.32 -2.30
N SER A 298 6.07 -9.93 -1.11
CA SER A 298 5.20 -9.54 -0.01
C SER A 298 5.46 -8.11 0.49
N ALA A 299 6.73 -7.67 0.43
CA ALA A 299 7.15 -6.31 0.70
C ALA A 299 6.93 -5.35 -0.48
N LYS A 300 6.31 -5.80 -1.58
CA LYS A 300 6.05 -5.05 -2.82
C LYS A 300 7.29 -4.52 -3.54
N GLN A 301 8.44 -5.17 -3.35
CA GLN A 301 9.68 -4.81 -4.00
C GLN A 301 9.83 -5.52 -5.35
N TYR A 302 8.95 -5.17 -6.29
CA TYR A 302 8.83 -5.87 -7.57
C TYR A 302 10.08 -5.75 -8.46
N ASP A 303 10.81 -4.63 -8.44
CA ASP A 303 12.06 -4.49 -9.20
C ASP A 303 13.13 -5.48 -8.74
N PHE A 304 13.31 -5.60 -7.42
CA PHE A 304 14.24 -6.56 -6.83
C PHE A 304 13.81 -8.01 -7.10
N ALA A 305 12.52 -8.31 -6.93
CA ALA A 305 11.96 -9.62 -7.24
C ALA A 305 12.16 -10.00 -8.72
N SER A 306 11.97 -9.06 -9.65
CA SER A 306 12.20 -9.28 -11.09
C SER A 306 13.65 -9.65 -11.37
N LYS A 307 14.60 -8.89 -10.80
CA LYS A 307 16.04 -9.17 -10.94
C LYS A 307 16.40 -10.55 -10.38
N LEU A 308 15.85 -10.93 -9.23
CA LEU A 308 16.07 -12.25 -8.64
C LEU A 308 15.58 -13.39 -9.54
N ILE A 309 14.36 -13.28 -10.09
CA ILE A 309 13.81 -14.34 -10.95
C ILE A 309 14.56 -14.44 -12.28
N ILE A 310 14.99 -13.32 -12.86
CA ILE A 310 15.79 -13.31 -14.09
C ILE A 310 17.14 -13.99 -13.85
N ARG A 311 17.79 -13.71 -12.72
CA ARG A 311 19.10 -14.28 -12.36
C ARG A 311 19.02 -15.76 -11.98
N ASN A 312 18.05 -16.12 -11.13
CA ASN A 312 17.88 -17.49 -10.62
C ASN A 312 16.43 -17.95 -10.83
N PRO A 313 16.08 -18.42 -12.05
CA PRO A 313 14.73 -18.88 -12.36
C PRO A 313 14.25 -20.04 -11.47
N GLU A 314 15.17 -20.83 -10.95
CA GLU A 314 14.90 -21.96 -10.04
C GLU A 314 14.13 -21.54 -8.78
N TYR A 315 14.34 -20.33 -8.26
CA TYR A 315 13.62 -19.83 -7.07
C TYR A 315 12.13 -19.64 -7.35
N ALA A 316 11.73 -19.39 -8.59
CA ALA A 316 10.33 -19.23 -8.97
C ALA A 316 9.61 -20.57 -9.21
N VAL A 317 10.36 -21.66 -9.42
CA VAL A 317 9.82 -22.97 -9.85
C VAL A 317 9.96 -24.05 -8.76
N TYR A 318 10.76 -23.80 -7.72
CA TYR A 318 11.08 -24.79 -6.69
C TYR A 318 9.84 -25.32 -5.95
N ASN A 319 8.94 -24.44 -5.51
CA ASN A 319 7.70 -24.77 -4.81
C ASN A 319 6.61 -23.71 -5.05
N ASP A 320 5.47 -23.85 -4.37
CA ASP A 320 4.33 -22.95 -4.47
C ASP A 320 4.45 -21.65 -3.63
N ASN A 321 5.48 -21.49 -2.80
CA ASN A 321 5.62 -20.35 -1.87
C ASN A 321 5.58 -18.99 -2.57
N VAL A 322 6.22 -18.88 -3.73
CA VAL A 322 6.29 -17.62 -4.51
C VAL A 322 4.91 -17.24 -5.04
N LEU A 323 4.21 -18.18 -5.69
CA LEU A 323 2.85 -17.96 -6.16
C LEU A 323 1.86 -17.75 -5.01
N MET A 324 2.06 -18.43 -3.88
CA MET A 324 1.28 -18.24 -2.66
C MET A 324 1.46 -16.82 -2.12
N ALA A 325 2.68 -16.30 -2.06
CA ALA A 325 2.97 -14.93 -1.68
C ALA A 325 2.30 -13.93 -2.62
N ILE A 326 2.35 -14.18 -3.94
CA ILE A 326 1.65 -13.38 -4.95
C ILE A 326 0.13 -13.42 -4.68
N ALA A 327 -0.47 -14.59 -4.51
CA ALA A 327 -1.90 -14.75 -4.27
C ALA A 327 -2.38 -13.99 -3.02
N ARG A 328 -1.59 -14.03 -1.93
CA ARG A 328 -1.91 -13.36 -0.66
C ARG A 328 -1.78 -11.85 -0.70
N THR A 329 -0.84 -11.34 -1.49
CA THR A 329 -0.45 -9.92 -1.48
C THR A 329 -0.83 -9.17 -2.74
N PHE A 330 -1.49 -9.84 -3.71
CA PHE A 330 -1.81 -9.25 -4.99
C PHE A 330 -2.64 -7.97 -4.80
N PRO A 331 -2.18 -6.82 -5.30
CA PRO A 331 -2.88 -5.56 -5.09
C PRO A 331 -4.24 -5.59 -5.80
N SER A 332 -5.28 -5.10 -5.12
CA SER A 332 -6.56 -4.87 -5.79
C SER A 332 -6.38 -3.78 -6.84
N GLY A 333 -6.86 -3.99 -8.07
CA GLY A 333 -6.86 -2.96 -9.11
C GLY A 333 -7.71 -1.73 -8.74
N LEU A 334 -7.78 -0.76 -9.65
CA LEU A 334 -8.60 0.44 -9.43
C LEU A 334 -10.10 0.08 -9.40
N ASN A 335 -10.78 0.51 -8.34
CA ASN A 335 -12.23 0.41 -8.22
C ASN A 335 -12.92 1.37 -9.19
N TYR A 336 -14.19 1.15 -9.51
CA TYR A 336 -14.92 1.99 -10.49
C TYR A 336 -14.87 3.50 -10.18
N GLY A 337 -14.93 3.90 -8.91
CA GLY A 337 -14.79 5.32 -8.51
C GLY A 337 -13.39 5.88 -8.77
N GLU A 338 -12.34 5.13 -8.42
CA GLU A 338 -10.96 5.49 -8.73
C GLU A 338 -10.75 5.53 -10.26
N ARG A 339 -11.40 4.60 -10.98
CA ARG A 339 -11.46 4.56 -12.46
C ARG A 339 -12.34 5.64 -13.09
N PHE A 340 -13.08 6.42 -12.32
CA PHE A 340 -13.79 7.58 -12.86
C PHE A 340 -12.91 8.82 -12.74
N VAL A 341 -12.19 8.93 -11.62
CA VAL A 341 -11.30 10.05 -11.32
C VAL A 341 -10.00 9.99 -12.13
N TYR A 342 -9.40 8.81 -12.30
CA TYR A 342 -8.03 8.65 -12.83
C TYR A 342 -7.90 8.35 -14.36
N PRO A 343 -8.69 7.45 -14.98
CA PRO A 343 -8.52 7.02 -16.37
C PRO A 343 -9.00 8.02 -17.42
N ARG A 344 -9.89 8.96 -17.06
CA ARG A 344 -10.37 9.94 -18.03
C ARG A 344 -9.25 10.89 -18.46
N LEU A 345 -8.15 11.00 -17.72
CA LEU A 345 -7.05 11.93 -17.97
C LEU A 345 -5.89 11.37 -18.80
N ASP A 346 -5.45 10.13 -18.56
CA ASP A 346 -4.48 9.42 -19.43
C ASP A 346 -5.07 9.24 -20.85
N ASN A 347 -6.38 8.99 -20.90
CA ASN A 347 -7.13 8.99 -22.15
C ASN A 347 -7.45 10.41 -22.62
N ALA A 348 -7.67 11.42 -21.77
CA ALA A 348 -7.89 12.79 -22.25
C ALA A 348 -6.62 13.33 -22.92
N SER A 349 -5.43 13.16 -22.36
CA SER A 349 -4.19 13.59 -23.01
C SER A 349 -4.00 12.88 -24.36
N LYS A 350 -4.18 11.55 -24.41
CA LYS A 350 -4.13 10.78 -25.66
C LYS A 350 -5.26 11.13 -26.63
N MET A 351 -6.48 11.40 -26.18
CA MET A 351 -7.62 11.78 -27.00
C MET A 351 -7.49 13.22 -27.50
N THR A 352 -6.93 14.13 -26.72
CA THR A 352 -6.64 15.51 -27.14
C THR A 352 -5.49 15.52 -28.15
N ILE A 353 -4.45 14.69 -27.96
CA ILE A 353 -3.34 14.52 -28.92
C ILE A 353 -3.80 13.80 -30.20
N ASN A 354 -4.60 12.74 -30.07
CA ASN A 354 -5.09 11.99 -31.23
C ASN A 354 -6.20 12.75 -31.96
N GLY A 355 -7.06 13.46 -31.23
CA GLY A 355 -8.09 14.34 -31.79
C GLY A 355 -7.47 15.52 -32.54
N SER A 356 -6.42 16.14 -31.99
CA SER A 356 -5.67 17.20 -32.67
C SER A 356 -4.91 16.68 -33.90
N LYS A 357 -4.24 15.52 -33.81
CA LYS A 357 -3.63 14.85 -34.97
C LYS A 357 -4.65 14.49 -36.04
N TRP A 358 -5.81 13.97 -35.66
CA TRP A 358 -6.87 13.56 -36.58
C TRP A 358 -7.47 14.77 -37.32
N LEU A 359 -7.78 15.85 -36.59
CA LEU A 359 -8.22 17.12 -37.17
C LEU A 359 -7.16 17.68 -38.12
N PHE A 360 -5.90 17.73 -37.70
CA PHE A 360 -4.78 18.24 -38.50
C PHE A 360 -4.61 17.44 -39.81
N ASN A 361 -4.64 16.11 -39.75
CA ASN A 361 -4.51 15.25 -40.92
C ASN A 361 -5.70 15.38 -41.88
N LYS A 362 -6.95 15.46 -41.38
CA LYS A 362 -8.13 15.68 -42.23
C LYS A 362 -8.06 17.03 -42.95
N LEU A 363 -7.59 18.07 -42.27
CA LEU A 363 -7.40 19.40 -42.86
C LEU A 363 -6.27 19.43 -43.89
N LEU A 364 -5.18 18.69 -43.67
CA LEU A 364 -4.08 18.58 -44.64
C LEU A 364 -4.54 17.91 -45.94
N ILE A 365 -5.41 16.90 -45.84
CA ILE A 365 -6.04 16.23 -46.98
C ILE A 365 -7.00 17.17 -47.73
N ILE A 366 -7.78 17.97 -47.01
CA ILE A 366 -8.69 18.97 -47.62
C ILE A 366 -7.87 20.07 -48.32
N ALA A 367 -6.78 20.53 -47.70
CA ALA A 367 -5.89 21.52 -48.30
C ALA A 367 -5.16 20.97 -49.53
N SER A 368 -4.72 19.71 -49.51
CA SER A 368 -4.08 19.08 -50.67
C SER A 368 -5.06 18.85 -51.82
N THR A 369 -6.28 18.40 -51.53
CA THR A 369 -7.33 18.24 -52.55
C THR A 369 -7.81 19.59 -53.12
N ALA A 370 -7.90 20.63 -52.29
CA ALA A 370 -8.17 21.99 -52.77
C ALA A 370 -7.04 22.52 -53.67
N LYS A 371 -5.77 22.30 -53.29
CA LYS A 371 -4.60 22.65 -54.10
C LYS A 371 -4.58 21.90 -55.43
N GLU A 372 -4.87 20.59 -55.42
CA GLU A 372 -4.98 19.79 -56.65
C GLU A 372 -6.15 20.22 -57.54
N CYS A 373 -7.30 20.58 -56.97
CA CYS A 373 -8.43 21.14 -57.72
C CYS A 373 -8.06 22.47 -58.38
N ILE A 374 -7.42 23.39 -57.63
CA ILE A 374 -6.95 24.67 -58.16
C ILE A 374 -5.91 24.44 -59.27
N GLN A 375 -4.99 23.49 -59.08
CA GLN A 375 -3.95 23.17 -60.07
C GLN A 375 -4.52 22.50 -61.33
N LYS A 376 -5.52 21.62 -61.20
CA LYS A 376 -6.26 21.03 -62.34
C LYS A 376 -7.06 22.07 -63.12
N ILE A 377 -7.63 23.06 -62.44
CA ILE A 377 -8.33 24.18 -63.08
C ILE A 377 -7.34 25.09 -63.81
N PHE A 378 -6.15 25.35 -63.23
CA PHE A 378 -5.10 26.15 -63.86
C PHE A 378 -4.46 25.48 -65.08
N CYS A 379 -4.34 24.14 -65.09
CA CYS A 379 -3.79 23.38 -66.22
C CYS A 379 -4.78 23.21 -67.40
N ARG A 380 -6.09 23.44 -67.22
CA ARG A 380 -7.10 23.31 -68.29
C ARG A 380 -7.26 24.55 -69.17
N ARG A 381 -6.33 25.50 -69.07
CA ARG A 381 -6.39 26.86 -69.62
C ARG A 381 -6.35 26.96 -71.16
N ASN A 382 -6.22 25.87 -71.91
CA ASN A 382 -5.92 25.96 -73.34
C ASN A 382 -7.07 25.89 -74.34
N GLU A 383 -8.32 25.61 -73.95
CA GLU A 383 -9.43 25.66 -74.92
C GLU A 383 -10.74 26.08 -74.23
N PHE A 384 -11.00 27.40 -74.14
CA PHE A 384 -12.33 28.05 -74.26
C PHE A 384 -12.29 29.53 -73.79
N LYS A 385 -12.73 30.44 -74.68
CA LYS A 385 -13.05 31.90 -74.55
C LYS A 385 -12.69 32.59 -73.21
N GLU A 386 -11.70 33.48 -73.28
CA GLU A 386 -11.08 34.21 -72.15
C GLU A 386 -12.03 35.10 -71.30
N PHE A 387 -13.19 35.52 -71.78
CA PHE A 387 -14.04 36.46 -71.04
C PHE A 387 -15.05 35.80 -70.08
N VAL A 388 -15.64 34.65 -70.44
CA VAL A 388 -16.61 33.94 -69.60
C VAL A 388 -15.90 33.09 -68.54
N ALA A 389 -14.74 32.53 -68.88
CA ALA A 389 -13.93 31.74 -67.95
C ALA A 389 -13.38 32.58 -66.79
N HIS A 390 -12.93 33.82 -67.01
CA HIS A 390 -12.46 34.70 -65.92
C HIS A 390 -13.60 35.12 -64.99
N GLY A 391 -14.79 35.42 -65.53
CA GLY A 391 -15.98 35.73 -64.74
C GLY A 391 -16.44 34.56 -63.87
N VAL A 392 -16.55 33.36 -64.44
CA VAL A 392 -16.97 32.14 -63.70
C VAL A 392 -15.90 31.69 -62.70
N LEU A 393 -14.60 31.84 -63.03
CA LEU A 393 -13.49 31.54 -62.12
C LEU A 393 -13.47 32.50 -60.91
N LEU A 394 -13.68 33.81 -61.12
CA LEU A 394 -13.81 34.75 -60.00
C LEU A 394 -15.06 34.47 -59.16
N ILE A 395 -16.20 34.16 -59.80
CA ILE A 395 -17.49 33.94 -59.11
C ILE A 395 -17.49 32.65 -58.28
N LEU A 396 -16.71 31.62 -58.64
CA LEU A 396 -16.62 30.37 -57.86
C LEU A 396 -15.38 30.29 -56.95
N CYS A 397 -14.19 30.68 -57.42
CA CYS A 397 -12.97 30.53 -56.62
C CYS A 397 -12.87 31.53 -55.46
N VAL A 398 -13.36 32.76 -55.63
CA VAL A 398 -13.33 33.78 -54.56
C VAL A 398 -14.22 33.37 -53.37
N PRO A 399 -15.48 32.93 -53.54
CA PRO A 399 -16.27 32.45 -52.41
C PRO A 399 -15.72 31.17 -51.80
N ILE A 400 -15.15 30.24 -52.57
CA ILE A 400 -14.52 29.03 -52.01
C ILE A 400 -13.27 29.37 -51.19
N ALA A 401 -12.43 30.31 -51.67
CA ALA A 401 -11.27 30.81 -50.94
C ALA A 401 -11.67 31.61 -49.68
N MET A 402 -12.74 32.43 -49.78
CA MET A 402 -13.31 33.15 -48.65
C MET A 402 -13.89 32.20 -47.60
N ILE A 403 -14.64 31.17 -48.02
CA ILE A 403 -15.16 30.13 -47.12
C ILE A 403 -14.00 29.37 -46.46
N TYR A 404 -12.94 29.05 -47.19
CA TYR A 404 -11.73 28.44 -46.61
C TYR A 404 -11.07 29.36 -45.57
N CYS A 405 -10.88 30.65 -45.87
CA CYS A 405 -10.33 31.63 -44.93
C CYS A 405 -11.23 31.83 -43.70
N ILE A 406 -12.56 31.84 -43.86
CA ILE A 406 -13.53 31.96 -42.77
C ILE A 406 -13.49 30.71 -41.89
N CYS A 407 -13.52 29.51 -42.49
CA CYS A 407 -13.39 28.24 -41.75
C CYS A 407 -12.05 28.13 -41.02
N ALA A 408 -10.94 28.54 -41.65
CA ALA A 408 -9.62 28.58 -41.04
C ALA A 408 -9.55 29.58 -39.87
N SER A 409 -10.21 30.74 -40.00
CA SER A 409 -10.27 31.77 -38.95
C SER A 409 -11.13 31.33 -37.77
N ILE A 410 -12.30 30.72 -38.03
CA ILE A 410 -13.16 30.14 -36.98
C ILE A 410 -12.43 29.02 -36.25
N LEU A 411 -11.71 28.15 -36.98
CA LEU A 411 -10.91 27.08 -36.39
C LEU A 411 -9.76 27.63 -35.56
N PHE A 412 -9.08 28.69 -36.02
CA PHE A 412 -8.02 29.36 -35.27
C PHE A 412 -8.56 29.95 -33.96
N VAL A 413 -9.74 30.57 -33.99
CA VAL A 413 -10.41 31.10 -32.78
C VAL A 413 -10.83 29.97 -31.83
N VAL A 414 -11.39 28.87 -32.36
CA VAL A 414 -11.75 27.69 -31.55
C VAL A 414 -10.51 27.05 -30.92
N LEU A 415 -9.39 26.94 -31.64
CA LEU A 415 -8.11 26.45 -31.10
C LEU A 415 -7.51 27.43 -30.07
N MET A 416 -7.59 28.74 -30.32
CA MET A 416 -7.13 29.79 -29.41
C MET A 416 -7.94 29.85 -28.11
N ILE A 417 -9.21 29.42 -28.12
CA ILE A 417 -10.03 29.31 -26.90
C ILE A 417 -9.82 27.95 -26.25
N TYR A 418 -9.94 26.85 -27.01
CA TYR A 418 -9.88 25.50 -26.45
C TYR A 418 -8.52 25.15 -25.85
N PHE A 419 -7.41 25.55 -26.50
CA PHE A 419 -6.06 25.24 -26.05
C PHE A 419 -5.75 25.83 -24.66
N PRO A 420 -5.91 27.14 -24.38
CA PRO A 420 -5.66 27.71 -23.06
C PRO A 420 -6.57 27.11 -21.98
N PHE A 421 -7.87 26.89 -22.24
CA PHE A 421 -8.77 26.25 -21.26
C PHE A 421 -8.38 24.80 -20.97
N SER A 422 -7.98 24.03 -21.99
CA SER A 422 -7.50 22.67 -21.81
C SER A 422 -6.16 22.62 -21.07
N THR A 423 -5.24 23.55 -21.35
CA THR A 423 -3.96 23.64 -20.62
C THR A 423 -4.14 24.14 -19.19
N LEU A 424 -5.07 25.07 -18.93
CA LEU A 424 -5.39 25.56 -17.59
C LEU A 424 -6.06 24.46 -16.75
N TYR A 425 -6.97 23.69 -17.34
CA TYR A 425 -7.55 22.49 -16.74
C TYR A 425 -6.47 21.43 -16.42
N TYR A 426 -5.53 21.20 -17.35
CA TYR A 426 -4.43 20.27 -17.12
C TYR A 426 -3.47 20.75 -16.00
N LEU A 427 -3.07 22.02 -16.00
CA LEU A 427 -2.17 22.61 -15.00
C LEU A 427 -2.82 22.69 -13.62
N SER A 428 -4.08 23.13 -13.54
CA SER A 428 -4.84 23.12 -12.28
C SER A 428 -5.02 21.71 -11.74
N TRP A 429 -5.25 20.72 -12.59
CA TRP A 429 -5.32 19.33 -12.16
C TRP A 429 -3.96 18.74 -11.77
N MET A 430 -2.86 19.08 -12.46
CA MET A 430 -1.52 18.65 -12.08
C MET A 430 -1.14 19.19 -10.69
N PHE A 431 -1.60 20.40 -10.38
CA PHE A 431 -1.51 20.98 -9.04
C PHE A 431 -2.39 20.22 -8.04
N VAL A 432 -3.67 19.97 -8.35
CA VAL A 432 -4.59 19.19 -7.49
C VAL A 432 -4.10 17.76 -7.26
N ALA A 433 -3.53 17.09 -8.25
CA ALA A 433 -2.98 15.73 -8.13
C ALA A 433 -1.73 15.69 -7.23
N ARG A 434 -0.90 16.74 -7.26
CA ARG A 434 0.22 16.90 -6.32
C ARG A 434 -0.22 17.31 -4.92
N ALA A 435 -1.24 18.16 -4.82
CA ALA A 435 -1.72 18.73 -3.57
C ALA A 435 -2.66 17.81 -2.79
N VAL A 436 -3.40 16.92 -3.47
CA VAL A 436 -4.40 16.02 -2.86
C VAL A 436 -3.81 14.61 -2.70
N PRO A 437 -3.49 14.18 -1.47
CA PRO A 437 -2.88 12.87 -1.20
C PRO A 437 -3.69 11.68 -1.75
N ALA A 438 -5.02 11.81 -1.80
CA ALA A 438 -5.90 10.76 -2.29
C ALA A 438 -5.67 10.40 -3.77
N ILE A 439 -5.30 11.37 -4.62
CA ILE A 439 -5.05 11.12 -6.05
C ILE A 439 -3.68 10.47 -6.25
N LYS A 440 -2.65 10.94 -5.53
CA LYS A 440 -1.32 10.31 -5.51
C LYS A 440 -1.40 8.83 -5.09
N ASN A 441 -2.24 8.52 -4.11
CA ASN A 441 -2.46 7.13 -3.68
C ASN A 441 -3.09 6.25 -4.77
N ILE A 442 -3.97 6.81 -5.62
CA ILE A 442 -4.57 6.08 -6.75
C ILE A 442 -3.51 5.74 -7.81
N GLU A 443 -2.60 6.67 -8.10
CA GLU A 443 -1.47 6.45 -9.03
C GLU A 443 -0.52 5.35 -8.52
N ILE A 444 -0.11 5.43 -7.26
CA ILE A 444 0.73 4.40 -6.62
C ILE A 444 0.05 3.04 -6.73
N LYS A 445 -1.23 2.94 -6.38
CA LYS A 445 -2.01 1.70 -6.47
C LYS A 445 -2.08 1.15 -7.90
N LYS A 446 -2.23 2.00 -8.91
CA LYS A 446 -2.22 1.58 -10.33
C LYS A 446 -0.86 1.02 -10.72
N ASN A 447 0.23 1.70 -10.34
CA ASN A 447 1.59 1.28 -10.68
C ASN A 447 1.95 -0.03 -9.96
N GLU A 448 1.64 -0.14 -8.67
CA GLU A 448 1.79 -1.39 -7.90
C GLU A 448 1.08 -2.56 -8.59
N TYR A 449 -0.15 -2.35 -9.05
CA TYR A 449 -0.91 -3.38 -9.77
C TYR A 449 -0.27 -3.80 -11.09
N VAL A 450 0.27 -2.85 -11.86
CA VAL A 450 0.96 -3.15 -13.12
C VAL A 450 2.24 -3.95 -12.88
N GLU A 451 3.04 -3.56 -11.88
CA GLU A 451 4.29 -4.26 -11.56
C GLU A 451 4.03 -5.66 -10.98
N ALA A 452 3.04 -5.80 -10.08
CA ALA A 452 2.63 -7.11 -9.56
C ALA A 452 2.17 -8.06 -10.67
N LYS A 453 1.44 -7.54 -11.66
CA LYS A 453 1.00 -8.33 -12.82
C LYS A 453 2.18 -8.81 -13.67
N LYS A 454 3.18 -7.95 -13.92
CA LYS A 454 4.40 -8.36 -14.65
C LYS A 454 5.14 -9.48 -13.92
N ILE A 455 5.27 -9.39 -12.59
CA ILE A 455 5.91 -10.43 -11.79
C ILE A 455 5.13 -11.75 -11.87
N LEU A 456 3.80 -11.71 -11.76
CA LEU A 456 2.95 -12.88 -11.92
C LEU A 456 3.16 -13.55 -13.29
N GLU A 457 3.11 -12.78 -14.38
CA GLU A 457 3.32 -13.28 -15.74
C GLU A 457 4.70 -13.94 -15.89
N LEU A 458 5.73 -13.30 -15.33
CA LEU A 458 7.11 -13.77 -15.38
C LEU A 458 7.33 -15.05 -14.56
N VAL A 459 6.74 -15.17 -13.36
CA VAL A 459 6.78 -16.40 -12.55
C VAL A 459 6.07 -17.55 -13.27
N CYS A 460 4.87 -17.32 -13.79
CA CYS A 460 4.10 -18.33 -14.54
C CYS A 460 4.83 -18.79 -15.81
N GLU A 461 5.53 -17.89 -16.51
CA GLU A 461 6.36 -18.24 -17.66
C GLU A 461 7.52 -19.17 -17.26
N LYS A 462 8.23 -18.87 -16.16
CA LYS A 462 9.34 -19.71 -15.69
C LYS A 462 8.89 -21.10 -15.24
N ILE A 463 7.76 -21.22 -14.58
CA ILE A 463 7.20 -22.51 -14.12
C ILE A 463 6.98 -23.46 -15.31
N ILE A 464 6.39 -22.96 -16.40
CA ILE A 464 6.15 -23.78 -17.61
C ILE A 464 7.47 -24.21 -18.26
N SER A 465 8.45 -23.30 -18.33
CA SER A 465 9.75 -23.62 -18.94
C SER A 465 10.59 -24.61 -18.12
N GLY A 466 10.42 -24.63 -16.79
CA GLY A 466 11.24 -25.43 -15.88
C GLY A 466 10.67 -26.81 -15.54
N ARG A 467 9.34 -26.95 -15.43
CA ARG A 467 8.66 -28.23 -15.10
C ARG A 467 7.27 -28.33 -15.75
N PRO A 468 7.17 -28.83 -17.00
CA PRO A 468 5.87 -28.97 -17.68
C PRO A 468 4.94 -30.00 -17.03
N ASP A 469 5.48 -31.06 -16.39
CA ASP A 469 4.69 -32.20 -15.89
C ASP A 469 4.24 -32.06 -14.41
N SER A 470 4.83 -31.16 -13.62
CA SER A 470 4.54 -31.00 -12.18
C SER A 470 3.65 -29.78 -11.85
N GLY A 471 3.00 -29.19 -12.85
CA GLY A 471 2.19 -27.98 -12.67
C GLY A 471 1.06 -28.14 -11.63
N HIS A 472 0.55 -29.36 -11.46
CA HIS A 472 -0.53 -29.67 -10.51
C HIS A 472 -0.16 -29.30 -9.07
N GLU A 473 1.06 -29.60 -8.60
CA GLU A 473 1.46 -29.34 -7.21
C GLU A 473 1.68 -27.85 -6.95
N ILE A 474 2.26 -27.12 -7.92
CA ILE A 474 2.66 -25.72 -7.76
C ILE A 474 1.45 -24.78 -7.83
N TYR A 475 0.42 -25.09 -8.63
CA TYR A 475 -0.72 -24.18 -8.84
C TYR A 475 -1.90 -24.42 -7.89
N THR A 476 -2.06 -25.61 -7.32
CA THR A 476 -3.25 -26.00 -6.55
C THR A 476 -3.49 -25.13 -5.32
N ALA A 477 -2.50 -24.96 -4.44
CA ALA A 477 -2.70 -24.13 -3.24
C ALA A 477 -2.80 -22.62 -3.58
N PRO A 478 -1.97 -22.05 -4.47
CA PRO A 478 -2.06 -20.63 -4.82
C PRO A 478 -3.36 -20.22 -5.51
N ILE A 479 -3.96 -21.04 -6.37
CA ILE A 479 -5.24 -20.68 -7.03
C ILE A 479 -6.40 -20.62 -6.03
N LEU A 480 -6.43 -21.54 -5.07
CA LEU A 480 -7.44 -21.57 -4.00
C LEU A 480 -7.28 -20.37 -3.07
N GLU A 481 -6.05 -20.05 -2.66
CA GLU A 481 -5.78 -18.83 -1.88
C GLU A 481 -6.14 -17.56 -2.66
N ALA A 482 -5.79 -17.49 -3.96
CA ALA A 482 -6.16 -16.36 -4.81
C ALA A 482 -7.69 -16.19 -4.90
N ALA A 483 -8.44 -17.29 -4.90
CA ALA A 483 -9.90 -17.27 -4.81
C ALA A 483 -10.38 -16.69 -3.47
N CYS A 484 -9.77 -17.07 -2.34
CA CYS A 484 -10.08 -16.51 -1.03
C CYS A 484 -9.77 -15.00 -0.93
N GLN A 485 -8.71 -14.53 -1.59
CA GLN A 485 -8.28 -13.12 -1.54
C GLN A 485 -8.95 -12.22 -2.60
N ASP A 486 -9.78 -12.78 -3.49
CA ASP A 486 -10.35 -12.10 -4.67
C ASP A 486 -9.27 -11.59 -5.66
N ALA A 487 -8.16 -12.33 -5.79
CA ALA A 487 -7.07 -12.02 -6.71
C ALA A 487 -7.38 -12.55 -8.13
N TYR A 488 -8.36 -11.91 -8.79
CA TYR A 488 -8.84 -12.25 -10.14
C TYR A 488 -7.71 -12.51 -11.15
N GLU A 489 -6.69 -11.65 -11.17
CA GLU A 489 -5.62 -11.71 -12.15
C GLU A 489 -4.75 -12.96 -11.99
N VAL A 490 -4.53 -13.39 -10.75
CA VAL A 490 -3.80 -14.63 -10.43
C VAL A 490 -4.60 -15.84 -10.89
N VAL A 491 -5.90 -15.87 -10.58
CA VAL A 491 -6.79 -16.98 -11.00
C VAL A 491 -6.90 -17.05 -12.54
N ASP A 492 -7.10 -15.92 -13.22
CA ASP A 492 -7.18 -15.86 -14.69
C ASP A 492 -5.87 -16.32 -15.35
N GLU A 493 -4.71 -15.88 -14.85
CA GLU A 493 -3.43 -16.30 -15.42
C GLU A 493 -3.14 -17.79 -15.17
N ILE A 494 -3.40 -18.31 -13.96
CA ILE A 494 -3.22 -19.74 -13.67
C ILE A 494 -4.15 -20.58 -14.56
N LEU A 495 -5.44 -20.24 -14.67
CA LEU A 495 -6.39 -21.00 -15.51
C LEU A 495 -6.06 -20.94 -17.01
N ARG A 496 -5.40 -19.88 -17.48
CA ARG A 496 -4.91 -19.80 -18.86
C ARG A 496 -3.77 -20.76 -19.13
N ARG A 497 -2.89 -20.97 -18.15
CA ARG A 497 -1.74 -21.88 -18.29
C ARG A 497 -2.11 -23.33 -17.97
N TRP A 498 -2.99 -23.53 -16.98
CA TRP A 498 -3.45 -24.83 -16.50
C TRP A 498 -4.96 -24.84 -16.24
N PRO A 499 -5.79 -25.13 -17.27
CA PRO A 499 -7.26 -25.11 -17.14
C PRO A 499 -7.84 -26.13 -16.15
N GLU A 500 -7.17 -27.27 -15.95
CA GLU A 500 -7.61 -28.33 -15.01
C GLU A 500 -7.64 -27.85 -13.55
N ALA A 501 -6.93 -26.76 -13.22
CA ALA A 501 -6.92 -26.15 -11.89
C ALA A 501 -8.33 -25.80 -11.39
N ILE A 502 -9.30 -25.66 -12.30
CA ILE A 502 -10.70 -25.41 -11.94
C ILE A 502 -11.33 -26.52 -11.09
N ARG A 503 -10.72 -27.71 -11.04
CA ARG A 503 -11.17 -28.87 -10.26
C ARG A 503 -10.44 -29.01 -8.92
N CYS A 504 -9.51 -28.10 -8.61
CA CYS A 504 -8.82 -28.10 -7.33
C CYS A 504 -9.82 -27.85 -6.19
N GLU A 505 -9.64 -28.60 -5.12
CA GLU A 505 -10.41 -28.50 -3.88
C GLU A 505 -9.46 -28.18 -2.72
N ASP A 506 -9.95 -27.41 -1.74
CA ASP A 506 -9.22 -27.17 -0.51
C ASP A 506 -9.20 -28.39 0.41
N LYS A 507 -8.56 -28.26 1.58
CA LYS A 507 -8.51 -29.32 2.60
C LYS A 507 -9.89 -29.74 3.12
N ASN A 508 -10.90 -28.90 2.94
CA ASN A 508 -12.28 -29.12 3.35
C ASN A 508 -13.18 -29.55 2.18
N GLY A 509 -12.61 -29.84 1.00
CA GLY A 509 -13.35 -30.25 -0.19
C GLY A 509 -14.09 -29.10 -0.91
N TYR A 510 -13.78 -27.84 -0.60
CA TYR A 510 -14.38 -26.70 -1.28
C TYR A 510 -13.65 -26.38 -2.59
N ASP A 511 -14.42 -26.28 -3.66
CA ASP A 511 -13.92 -25.84 -4.95
C ASP A 511 -13.70 -24.31 -5.00
N ILE A 512 -13.12 -23.82 -6.11
CA ILE A 512 -12.82 -22.40 -6.30
C ILE A 512 -14.09 -21.52 -6.22
N ILE A 513 -15.24 -21.99 -6.71
CA ILE A 513 -16.46 -21.17 -6.75
C ILE A 513 -17.11 -21.11 -5.36
N GLN A 514 -17.05 -22.18 -4.58
CA GLN A 514 -17.47 -22.23 -3.18
C GLN A 514 -16.57 -21.37 -2.31
N LEU A 515 -15.25 -21.43 -2.47
CA LEU A 515 -14.32 -20.54 -1.77
C LEU A 515 -14.58 -19.07 -2.11
N ALA A 516 -14.77 -18.75 -3.40
CA ALA A 516 -15.15 -17.40 -3.80
C ALA A 516 -16.48 -16.95 -3.19
N THR A 517 -17.39 -17.90 -2.91
CA THR A 517 -18.68 -17.66 -2.25
C THR A 517 -18.55 -17.36 -0.78
N ILE A 518 -17.80 -18.18 -0.05
CA ILE A 518 -17.54 -18.03 1.37
C ILE A 518 -16.78 -16.71 1.63
N HIS A 519 -15.77 -16.40 0.81
CA HIS A 519 -14.90 -15.24 1.00
C HIS A 519 -15.39 -13.94 0.35
N ARG A 520 -16.58 -13.93 -0.28
CA ARG A 520 -17.14 -12.78 -1.00
C ARG A 520 -16.16 -12.23 -2.05
N SER A 521 -15.58 -13.13 -2.84
CA SER A 521 -14.62 -12.83 -3.89
C SER A 521 -15.34 -12.61 -5.22
N GLU A 522 -15.93 -11.42 -5.34
CA GLU A 522 -16.83 -11.04 -6.41
C GLU A 522 -16.20 -11.15 -7.82
N ARG A 523 -14.91 -10.80 -7.97
CA ARG A 523 -14.25 -10.80 -9.28
C ARG A 523 -13.93 -12.21 -9.73
N VAL A 524 -13.42 -13.03 -8.80
CA VAL A 524 -13.15 -14.45 -9.07
C VAL A 524 -14.44 -15.21 -9.34
N TYR A 525 -15.49 -14.98 -8.54
CA TYR A 525 -16.81 -15.56 -8.77
C TYR A 525 -17.33 -15.25 -10.18
N ASN A 526 -17.27 -13.98 -10.60
CA ASN A 526 -17.71 -13.58 -11.94
C ASN A 526 -16.87 -14.23 -13.06
N LEU A 527 -15.56 -14.42 -12.85
CA LEU A 527 -14.69 -15.11 -13.80
C LEU A 527 -15.16 -16.56 -14.01
N ILE A 528 -15.26 -17.33 -12.92
CA ILE A 528 -15.66 -18.74 -12.97
C ILE A 528 -17.10 -18.90 -13.46
N TYR A 529 -17.99 -17.99 -13.07
CA TYR A 529 -19.38 -17.97 -13.54
C TYR A 529 -19.49 -17.78 -15.06
N VAL A 530 -18.73 -16.83 -15.63
CA VAL A 530 -18.73 -16.58 -17.09
C VAL A 530 -18.09 -17.73 -17.86
N MET A 531 -17.13 -18.45 -17.26
CA MET A 531 -16.46 -19.60 -17.87
C MET A 531 -17.33 -20.86 -17.95
N GLY A 532 -18.43 -20.94 -17.19
CA GLY A 532 -19.19 -22.18 -17.04
C GLY A 532 -20.32 -22.37 -18.06
N GLU A 533 -20.12 -23.30 -19.01
CA GLU A 533 -21.21 -24.18 -19.51
C GLU A 533 -21.69 -25.16 -18.41
N ARG A 534 -21.01 -25.16 -17.24
CA ARG A 534 -21.28 -25.98 -16.04
C ARG A 534 -22.27 -25.36 -15.03
N LYS A 535 -23.21 -24.51 -15.46
CA LYS A 535 -24.28 -23.99 -14.55
C LYS A 535 -25.05 -25.12 -13.86
N SER A 536 -25.20 -26.26 -14.53
CA SER A 536 -25.87 -27.45 -14.01
C SER A 536 -25.11 -28.13 -12.86
N ILE A 537 -23.77 -28.06 -12.86
CA ILE A 537 -22.92 -28.72 -11.86
C ILE A 537 -22.87 -27.88 -10.57
N TYR A 538 -22.65 -26.57 -10.67
CA TYR A 538 -22.60 -25.71 -9.48
C TYR A 538 -23.93 -25.68 -8.71
N GLY A 539 -25.06 -25.88 -9.41
CA GLY A 539 -26.37 -26.00 -8.78
C GLY A 539 -26.58 -27.29 -7.97
N THR A 540 -25.70 -28.29 -8.09
CA THR A 540 -25.80 -29.60 -7.41
C THR A 540 -24.67 -29.88 -6.41
N VAL A 541 -23.59 -29.10 -6.41
CA VAL A 541 -22.49 -29.25 -5.44
C VAL A 541 -22.98 -28.95 -4.03
N VAL A 542 -22.62 -29.84 -3.10
CA VAL A 542 -22.88 -29.70 -1.66
C VAL A 542 -21.60 -29.99 -0.88
N ASP A 543 -21.44 -29.36 0.28
CA ASP A 543 -20.35 -29.65 1.20
C ASP A 543 -20.62 -30.90 2.08
N PHE A 544 -19.68 -31.23 2.96
CA PHE A 544 -19.83 -32.34 3.92
C PHE A 544 -21.07 -32.24 4.81
N SER A 545 -21.57 -31.03 5.07
CA SER A 545 -22.78 -30.76 5.85
C SER A 545 -24.04 -30.70 4.99
N LYS A 546 -23.96 -31.13 3.72
CA LYS A 546 -25.01 -30.99 2.70
C LYS A 546 -25.45 -29.54 2.45
N ASN A 547 -24.63 -28.56 2.81
CA ASN A 547 -24.87 -27.16 2.48
C ASN A 547 -24.67 -26.99 0.97
N ASN A 548 -25.72 -26.55 0.29
CA ASN A 548 -25.56 -26.04 -1.07
C ASN A 548 -24.88 -24.66 -1.04
N MET A 549 -24.55 -24.15 -2.22
CA MET A 549 -23.91 -22.85 -2.38
C MET A 549 -24.69 -21.66 -1.77
N LEU A 550 -26.03 -21.74 -1.66
CA LEU A 550 -26.85 -20.70 -1.03
C LEU A 550 -26.66 -20.68 0.49
N HIS A 551 -26.54 -21.85 1.12
CA HIS A 551 -26.21 -21.94 2.55
C HIS A 551 -24.83 -21.32 2.80
N LEU A 552 -23.84 -21.58 1.95
CA LEU A 552 -22.50 -20.97 2.07
C LEU A 552 -22.56 -19.44 1.90
N ALA A 553 -23.35 -18.95 0.93
CA ALA A 553 -23.58 -17.52 0.74
C ALA A 553 -24.40 -16.88 1.87
N ALA A 554 -25.21 -17.65 2.59
CA ALA A 554 -26.01 -17.19 3.71
C ALA A 554 -25.18 -16.93 4.97
N ARG A 555 -23.97 -17.50 5.05
CA ARG A 555 -23.05 -17.25 6.15
C ARG A 555 -22.48 -15.84 6.10
N LEU A 556 -22.22 -15.29 7.29
CA LEU A 556 -21.65 -13.97 7.47
C LEU A 556 -20.25 -13.90 6.85
N ALA A 557 -19.99 -12.84 6.08
CA ALA A 557 -18.69 -12.66 5.44
C ALA A 557 -17.53 -12.59 6.46
N PRO A 558 -16.30 -12.99 6.06
CA PRO A 558 -15.13 -12.88 6.93
C PRO A 558 -14.86 -11.44 7.41
N SER A 559 -14.31 -11.31 8.61
CA SER A 559 -14.16 -10.02 9.31
C SER A 559 -13.37 -8.96 8.54
N ASN A 560 -12.43 -9.36 7.68
CA ASN A 560 -11.67 -8.46 6.81
C ASN A 560 -12.55 -7.79 5.74
N LYS A 561 -13.62 -8.44 5.27
CA LYS A 561 -14.60 -7.86 4.34
C LYS A 561 -15.59 -6.96 5.07
N LEU A 562 -15.97 -7.34 6.30
CA LEU A 562 -16.91 -6.58 7.15
C LEU A 562 -16.36 -5.21 7.60
N LYS A 563 -15.04 -5.03 7.71
CA LYS A 563 -14.44 -3.74 8.14
C LYS A 563 -14.34 -2.67 7.03
N ARG A 564 -14.67 -3.01 5.78
CA ARG A 564 -14.34 -2.17 4.60
C ARG A 564 -15.42 -1.14 4.23
N ARG A 565 -16.67 -1.30 4.66
CA ARG A 565 -17.82 -0.51 4.20
C ARG A 565 -18.24 0.58 5.19
N ARG A 566 -18.86 1.63 4.66
CA ARG A 566 -19.43 2.75 5.42
C ARG A 566 -20.84 2.38 5.88
N GLY A 567 -21.01 2.05 7.16
CA GLY A 567 -22.32 1.81 7.78
C GLY A 567 -22.85 0.38 7.63
N ALA A 568 -23.40 -0.15 8.72
CA ALA A 568 -23.91 -1.51 8.82
C ALA A 568 -25.06 -1.78 7.82
N ALA A 569 -25.94 -0.81 7.56
CA ALA A 569 -27.05 -0.97 6.60
C ALA A 569 -26.57 -1.20 5.16
N LEU A 570 -25.52 -0.49 4.72
CA LEU A 570 -24.92 -0.70 3.39
C LEU A 570 -24.19 -2.03 3.29
N GLN A 571 -23.72 -2.56 4.42
CA GLN A 571 -23.12 -3.88 4.48
C GLN A 571 -24.18 -4.97 4.38
N LEU A 572 -25.26 -4.87 5.16
CA LEU A 572 -26.39 -5.79 5.07
C LEU A 572 -27.01 -5.81 3.67
N GLN A 573 -27.20 -4.63 3.06
CA GLN A 573 -27.63 -4.53 1.66
C GLN A 573 -26.69 -5.31 0.72
N ARG A 574 -25.37 -5.30 0.96
CA ARG A 574 -24.42 -6.05 0.14
C ARG A 574 -24.54 -7.55 0.35
N GLU A 575 -24.75 -7.99 1.57
CA GLU A 575 -24.93 -9.41 1.89
C GLU A 575 -26.20 -9.96 1.23
N LEU A 576 -27.30 -9.20 1.26
CA LEU A 576 -28.55 -9.53 0.56
C LEU A 576 -28.35 -9.63 -0.96
N GLN A 577 -27.65 -8.66 -1.56
CA GLN A 577 -27.33 -8.70 -2.98
C GLN A 577 -26.47 -9.90 -3.36
N TRP A 578 -25.45 -10.20 -2.57
CA TRP A 578 -24.58 -11.36 -2.82
C TRP A 578 -25.38 -12.66 -2.81
N ARG A 579 -26.23 -12.83 -1.79
CA ARG A 579 -27.14 -13.97 -1.67
C ARG A 579 -28.06 -14.07 -2.90
N GLN A 580 -28.67 -12.96 -3.32
CA GLN A 580 -29.56 -12.93 -4.48
C GLN A 580 -28.85 -13.34 -5.78
N GLU A 581 -27.59 -12.98 -5.95
CA GLU A 581 -26.80 -13.36 -7.13
C GLU A 581 -26.44 -14.84 -7.12
N VAL A 582 -26.04 -15.38 -5.96
CA VAL A 582 -25.78 -16.82 -5.82
C VAL A 582 -27.06 -17.63 -6.03
N GLN A 583 -28.21 -17.12 -5.57
CA GLN A 583 -29.52 -17.75 -5.78
C GLN A 583 -29.87 -17.88 -7.27
N GLN A 584 -29.47 -16.94 -8.13
CA GLN A 584 -29.73 -17.04 -9.58
C GLN A 584 -29.01 -18.22 -10.25
N VAL A 585 -27.98 -18.78 -9.60
CA VAL A 585 -27.19 -19.90 -10.14
C VAL A 585 -27.75 -21.25 -9.68
N ILE A 586 -28.54 -21.27 -8.61
CA ILE A 586 -28.99 -22.49 -7.96
C ILE A 586 -30.35 -22.90 -8.53
N LEU A 587 -30.55 -24.21 -8.71
CA LEU A 587 -31.83 -24.76 -9.14
C LEU A 587 -32.94 -24.39 -8.13
N PRO A 588 -34.14 -24.00 -8.57
CA PRO A 588 -35.22 -23.59 -7.66
C PRO A 588 -35.53 -24.61 -6.55
N VAL A 589 -35.42 -25.90 -6.85
CA VAL A 589 -35.64 -27.01 -5.89
C VAL A 589 -34.64 -26.98 -4.73
N ASN A 590 -33.44 -26.46 -4.94
CA ASN A 590 -32.38 -26.41 -3.93
C ASN A 590 -32.43 -25.14 -3.08
N VAL A 591 -33.24 -24.14 -3.42
CA VAL A 591 -33.31 -22.87 -2.67
C VAL A 591 -33.80 -23.09 -1.23
N THR A 592 -34.76 -23.99 -1.04
CA THR A 592 -35.37 -24.33 0.26
C THR A 592 -34.89 -25.67 0.81
N LYS A 593 -33.84 -26.25 0.22
CA LYS A 593 -33.32 -27.55 0.67
C LYS A 593 -32.64 -27.39 2.01
N GLU A 594 -32.90 -28.31 2.93
CA GLU A 594 -32.30 -28.32 4.26
C GLU A 594 -30.93 -29.02 4.25
N ASN A 595 -30.03 -28.53 5.09
CA ASN A 595 -28.75 -29.16 5.39
C ASN A 595 -28.90 -30.29 6.44
N ILE A 596 -27.79 -30.88 6.89
CA ILE A 596 -27.82 -31.93 7.94
C ILE A 596 -28.39 -31.45 9.28
N PHE A 597 -28.41 -30.14 9.53
CA PHE A 597 -28.94 -29.52 10.74
C PHE A 597 -30.41 -29.12 10.62
N MET A 598 -31.08 -29.50 9.51
CA MET A 598 -32.47 -29.08 9.20
C MET A 598 -32.62 -27.55 9.09
N GLU A 599 -31.54 -26.85 8.75
CA GLU A 599 -31.57 -25.40 8.48
C GLU A 599 -31.68 -25.17 6.97
N THR A 600 -32.56 -24.23 6.58
CA THR A 600 -32.60 -23.69 5.22
C THR A 600 -31.61 -22.52 5.06
N PRO A 601 -31.23 -22.12 3.83
CA PRO A 601 -30.40 -20.95 3.64
C PRO A 601 -31.00 -19.65 4.22
N ASP A 602 -32.32 -19.52 4.24
CA ASP A 602 -33.02 -18.39 4.89
C ASP A 602 -32.76 -18.36 6.40
N MET A 603 -32.92 -19.51 7.07
CA MET A 603 -32.71 -19.63 8.51
C MET A 603 -31.28 -19.27 8.91
N ILE A 604 -30.28 -19.75 8.16
CA ILE A 604 -28.86 -19.43 8.41
C ILE A 604 -28.60 -17.93 8.27
N PHE A 605 -29.14 -17.31 7.22
CA PHE A 605 -28.91 -15.89 6.97
C PHE A 605 -29.48 -15.02 8.08
N THR A 606 -30.74 -15.24 8.47
CA THR A 606 -31.39 -14.50 9.55
C THR A 606 -30.65 -14.69 10.88
N ARG A 607 -30.23 -15.92 11.21
CA ARG A 607 -29.47 -16.21 12.43
C ARG A 607 -28.11 -15.52 12.45
N GLU A 608 -27.33 -15.60 11.38
CA GLU A 608 -25.97 -15.05 11.34
C GLU A 608 -25.94 -13.51 11.13
N HIS A 609 -26.99 -12.91 10.57
CA HIS A 609 -27.05 -11.47 10.28
C HIS A 609 -27.90 -10.65 11.27
N GLU A 610 -28.50 -11.27 12.29
CA GLU A 610 -29.38 -10.60 13.27
C GLU A 610 -28.74 -9.34 13.88
N ASN A 611 -27.47 -9.43 14.30
CA ASN A 611 -26.74 -8.29 14.86
C ASN A 611 -26.51 -7.18 13.83
N LEU A 612 -26.21 -7.55 12.58
CA LEU A 612 -25.97 -6.59 11.50
C LEU A 612 -27.27 -5.85 11.10
N VAL A 613 -28.42 -6.52 11.21
CA VAL A 613 -29.74 -5.90 11.04
C VAL A 613 -29.99 -4.85 12.13
N LYS A 614 -29.74 -5.18 13.41
CA LYS A 614 -29.87 -4.24 14.52
C LYS A 614 -28.95 -3.02 14.37
N GLU A 615 -27.68 -3.25 14.04
CA GLU A 615 -26.72 -2.16 13.78
C GLU A 615 -27.11 -1.32 12.55
N GLY A 616 -27.62 -1.97 11.50
CA GLY A 616 -28.10 -1.33 10.28
C GLY A 616 -29.33 -0.44 10.53
N GLU A 617 -30.28 -0.93 11.31
CA GLU A 617 -31.45 -0.18 11.76
C GLU A 617 -31.02 1.06 12.56
N GLN A 618 -30.17 0.89 13.57
CA GLN A 618 -29.71 2.00 14.41
C GLN A 618 -28.95 3.06 13.60
N TRP A 619 -28.05 2.63 12.71
CA TRP A 619 -27.33 3.52 11.81
C TRP A 619 -28.30 4.33 10.94
N MET A 620 -29.30 3.68 10.35
CA MET A 620 -30.24 4.35 9.45
C MET A 620 -31.17 5.31 10.17
N LYS A 621 -31.65 4.95 11.37
CA LYS A 621 -32.42 5.84 12.25
C LYS A 621 -31.63 7.10 12.62
N THR A 622 -30.37 6.93 13.03
CA THR A 622 -29.50 8.05 13.43
C THR A 622 -29.25 9.03 12.27
N VAL A 623 -29.01 8.50 11.05
CA VAL A 623 -28.83 9.32 9.85
C VAL A 623 -30.13 10.01 9.45
N ALA A 624 -31.28 9.33 9.53
CA ALA A 624 -32.58 9.92 9.23
C ALA A 624 -32.97 11.00 10.25
N GLU A 625 -32.72 10.80 11.55
CA GLU A 625 -32.99 11.78 12.62
C GLU A 625 -32.16 13.07 12.42
N SER A 626 -30.84 12.93 12.29
CA SER A 626 -29.94 14.08 12.07
C SER A 626 -30.28 14.85 10.78
N SER A 627 -30.65 14.15 9.72
CA SER A 627 -31.05 14.76 8.46
C SER A 627 -32.45 15.39 8.54
N SER A 628 -33.37 14.82 9.32
CA SER A 628 -34.70 15.40 9.59
C SER A 628 -34.60 16.71 10.34
N ILE A 629 -33.74 16.80 11.36
CA ILE A 629 -33.48 18.04 12.10
C ILE A 629 -32.96 19.12 11.14
N THR A 630 -32.01 18.75 10.27
CA THR A 630 -31.45 19.67 9.27
C THR A 630 -32.53 20.15 8.28
N ALA A 631 -33.37 19.25 7.76
CA ALA A 631 -34.47 19.60 6.87
C ALA A 631 -35.51 20.51 7.55
N ALA A 632 -35.88 20.21 8.80
CA ALA A 632 -36.79 21.05 9.57
C ALA A 632 -36.24 22.47 9.76
N LEU A 633 -34.96 22.61 10.15
CA LEU A 633 -34.29 23.91 10.30
C LEU A 633 -34.29 24.71 8.99
N ILE A 634 -33.93 24.09 7.86
CA ILE A 634 -33.97 24.77 6.55
C ILE A 634 -35.40 25.19 6.20
N THR A 635 -36.39 24.32 6.45
CA THR A 635 -37.81 24.62 6.19
C THR A 635 -38.24 25.85 6.99
N THR A 636 -37.90 25.93 8.28
CA THR A 636 -38.24 27.06 9.14
C THR A 636 -37.57 28.36 8.70
N ILE A 637 -36.28 28.32 8.35
CA ILE A 637 -35.51 29.50 7.92
C ILE A 637 -36.07 30.06 6.61
N VAL A 638 -36.30 29.20 5.63
CA VAL A 638 -36.80 29.57 4.29
C VAL A 638 -38.27 30.02 4.38
N PHE A 639 -39.11 29.34 5.16
CA PHE A 639 -40.49 29.76 5.39
C PHE A 639 -40.58 31.16 6.02
N ALA A 640 -39.71 31.47 6.99
CA ALA A 640 -39.62 32.81 7.56
C ALA A 640 -39.21 33.83 6.50
N ALA A 641 -38.19 33.52 5.69
CA ALA A 641 -37.73 34.40 4.60
C ALA A 641 -38.80 34.67 3.54
N ALA A 642 -39.68 33.70 3.24
CA ALA A 642 -40.80 33.87 2.32
C ALA A 642 -41.84 34.89 2.82
N ILE A 643 -42.06 34.99 4.13
CA ILE A 643 -43.02 35.93 4.74
C ILE A 643 -42.35 37.28 5.01
N THR A 644 -41.08 37.28 5.41
CA THR A 644 -40.28 38.50 5.63
C THR A 644 -39.40 38.79 4.42
N VAL A 645 -40.04 39.10 3.29
CA VAL A 645 -39.34 39.29 2.01
C VAL A 645 -38.28 40.40 2.08
N PRO A 646 -37.15 40.27 1.35
CA PRO A 646 -36.10 41.28 1.33
C PRO A 646 -36.62 42.65 0.92
N GLY A 647 -36.30 43.68 1.71
CA GLY A 647 -36.76 45.06 1.47
C GLY A 647 -38.15 45.39 2.00
N GLY A 648 -38.91 44.41 2.48
CA GLY A 648 -40.27 44.60 2.98
C GLY A 648 -41.32 44.80 1.89
N ASN A 649 -42.52 45.16 2.32
CA ASN A 649 -43.69 45.35 1.45
C ASN A 649 -44.03 46.84 1.35
N ASN A 650 -44.52 47.25 0.19
CA ASN A 650 -45.18 48.54 -0.01
C ASN A 650 -46.53 48.60 0.73
N GLU A 651 -47.15 49.78 0.77
CA GLU A 651 -48.48 50.00 1.37
C GLU A 651 -49.58 49.08 0.79
N ASP A 652 -49.43 48.67 -0.48
CA ASP A 652 -50.31 47.71 -1.16
C ASP A 652 -50.01 46.23 -0.85
N GLY A 653 -49.02 45.95 0.00
CA GLY A 653 -48.56 44.60 0.34
C GLY A 653 -47.60 43.97 -0.68
N ALA A 654 -47.30 44.65 -1.80
CA ALA A 654 -46.38 44.16 -2.82
C ALA A 654 -44.89 44.30 -2.40
N PRO A 655 -44.00 43.33 -2.70
CA PRO A 655 -42.58 43.43 -2.35
C PRO A 655 -41.90 44.63 -3.02
N VAL A 656 -41.09 45.38 -2.26
CA VAL A 656 -40.38 46.58 -2.75
C VAL A 656 -39.49 46.28 -3.96
N PHE A 657 -38.85 45.10 -3.99
CA PHE A 657 -37.92 44.69 -5.06
C PHE A 657 -38.58 43.84 -6.17
N LEU A 658 -39.90 43.83 -6.30
CA LEU A 658 -40.62 42.96 -7.25
C LEU A 658 -40.13 43.08 -8.72
N LYS A 659 -39.67 44.25 -9.13
CA LYS A 659 -39.16 44.50 -10.50
C LYS A 659 -37.69 44.10 -10.71
N ASP A 660 -36.98 43.77 -9.64
CA ASP A 660 -35.56 43.42 -9.68
C ASP A 660 -35.38 41.94 -10.06
N SER A 661 -34.47 41.63 -10.98
CA SER A 661 -34.24 40.25 -11.42
C SER A 661 -33.71 39.37 -10.29
N ALA A 662 -32.96 39.94 -9.35
CA ALA A 662 -32.46 39.22 -8.18
C ALA A 662 -33.59 38.82 -7.21
N PHE A 663 -34.69 39.57 -7.15
CA PHE A 663 -35.86 39.20 -6.36
C PHE A 663 -36.58 37.97 -6.92
N THR A 664 -36.70 37.87 -8.25
CA THR A 664 -37.24 36.67 -8.91
C THR A 664 -36.37 35.44 -8.63
N VAL A 665 -35.04 35.59 -8.68
CA VAL A 665 -34.10 34.50 -8.33
C VAL A 665 -34.25 34.07 -6.87
N PHE A 666 -34.38 35.04 -5.95
CA PHE A 666 -34.67 34.78 -4.54
C PHE A 666 -35.96 33.97 -4.40
N ALA A 667 -37.09 34.47 -4.91
CA ALA A 667 -38.40 33.85 -4.72
C ALA A 667 -38.47 32.41 -5.28
N ILE A 668 -37.89 32.17 -6.46
CA ILE A 668 -37.84 30.83 -7.06
C ILE A 668 -36.96 29.89 -6.23
N SER A 669 -35.77 30.34 -5.83
CA SER A 669 -34.82 29.52 -5.07
C SER A 669 -35.34 29.22 -3.66
N ASP A 670 -35.99 30.18 -3.02
CA ASP A 670 -36.63 30.05 -1.71
C ASP A 670 -37.77 29.01 -1.78
N ALA A 671 -38.65 29.09 -2.78
CA ALA A 671 -39.70 28.10 -3.00
C ALA A 671 -39.14 26.68 -3.27
N ILE A 672 -38.12 26.55 -4.13
CA ILE A 672 -37.46 25.26 -4.39
C ILE A 672 -36.86 24.69 -3.09
N SER A 673 -36.22 25.55 -2.28
CA SER A 673 -35.63 25.15 -1.02
C SER A 673 -36.68 24.65 -0.03
N LEU A 674 -37.79 25.37 0.12
CA LEU A 674 -38.89 25.05 1.04
C LEU A 674 -39.53 23.71 0.69
N PHE A 675 -39.98 23.53 -0.55
CA PHE A 675 -40.67 22.31 -0.95
C PHE A 675 -39.74 21.09 -0.97
N SER A 676 -38.47 21.27 -1.38
CA SER A 676 -37.49 20.18 -1.35
C SER A 676 -37.15 19.78 0.09
N SER A 677 -37.04 20.74 1.01
CA SER A 677 -36.77 20.46 2.43
C SER A 677 -37.94 19.75 3.11
N ALA A 678 -39.17 20.21 2.87
CA ALA A 678 -40.37 19.57 3.38
C ALA A 678 -40.51 18.13 2.84
N THR A 679 -40.22 17.92 1.56
CA THR A 679 -40.18 16.58 0.96
C THR A 679 -39.13 15.69 1.64
N SER A 680 -37.92 16.22 1.84
CA SER A 680 -36.83 15.52 2.52
C SER A 680 -37.23 15.08 3.94
N LEU A 681 -37.86 15.99 4.70
CA LEU A 681 -38.38 15.73 6.04
C LEU A 681 -39.41 14.59 6.05
N LEU A 682 -40.39 14.61 5.16
CA LEU A 682 -41.39 13.54 5.05
C LEU A 682 -40.76 12.19 4.66
N VAL A 683 -39.77 12.20 3.77
CA VAL A 683 -39.05 10.98 3.38
C VAL A 683 -38.24 10.42 4.55
N PHE A 684 -37.55 11.24 5.34
CA PHE A 684 -36.84 10.76 6.54
C PHE A 684 -37.80 10.26 7.62
N LEU A 685 -38.93 10.94 7.84
CA LEU A 685 -39.97 10.43 8.73
C LEU A 685 -40.47 9.04 8.28
N SER A 686 -40.62 8.83 6.97
CA SER A 686 -41.00 7.53 6.42
C SER A 686 -39.98 6.42 6.66
N ILE A 687 -38.71 6.76 6.94
CA ILE A 687 -37.67 5.81 7.36
C ILE A 687 -37.83 5.50 8.84
N LEU A 688 -38.05 6.52 9.69
CA LEU A 688 -38.23 6.33 11.13
C LEU A 688 -39.46 5.49 11.49
N THR A 689 -40.49 5.52 10.66
CA THR A 689 -41.71 4.71 10.83
C THR A 689 -41.68 3.38 10.07
N ALA A 690 -40.54 2.98 9.49
CA ALA A 690 -40.42 1.73 8.75
C ALA A 690 -40.32 0.51 9.68
N ARG A 691 -40.62 -0.69 9.15
CA ARG A 691 -40.58 -1.95 9.91
C ARG A 691 -39.17 -2.53 10.07
N PHE A 692 -38.21 -2.10 9.25
CA PHE A 692 -36.82 -2.59 9.23
C PHE A 692 -36.71 -4.12 9.12
N ALA A 693 -37.55 -4.74 8.29
CA ALA A 693 -37.38 -6.15 7.95
C ALA A 693 -36.09 -6.34 7.13
N GLU A 694 -35.49 -7.54 7.17
CA GLU A 694 -34.22 -7.81 6.48
C GLU A 694 -34.28 -7.45 4.98
N GLU A 695 -35.37 -7.82 4.30
CA GLU A 695 -35.59 -7.54 2.87
C GLU A 695 -35.71 -6.05 2.55
N ASP A 696 -36.17 -5.21 3.50
CA ASP A 696 -36.32 -3.78 3.30
C ASP A 696 -34.97 -3.09 3.04
N PHE A 697 -33.88 -3.67 3.58
CA PHE A 697 -32.52 -3.16 3.37
C PHE A 697 -32.01 -3.37 1.95
N MET A 698 -32.67 -4.17 1.10
CA MET A 698 -32.21 -4.37 -0.27
C MET A 698 -32.42 -3.10 -1.12
N VAL A 699 -33.65 -2.60 -1.19
CA VAL A 699 -34.00 -1.47 -2.08
C VAL A 699 -34.87 -0.44 -1.39
N SER A 700 -35.85 -0.85 -0.58
CA SER A 700 -36.90 0.04 -0.10
C SER A 700 -36.32 1.16 0.79
N LEU A 701 -35.52 0.79 1.79
CA LEU A 701 -34.89 1.72 2.74
C LEU A 701 -33.72 2.52 2.13
N PRO A 702 -32.73 1.93 1.44
CA PRO A 702 -31.66 2.68 0.79
C PRO A 702 -32.16 3.70 -0.23
N ARG A 703 -33.22 3.38 -0.98
CA ARG A 703 -33.85 4.30 -1.94
C ARG A 703 -34.50 5.49 -1.25
N ARG A 704 -35.24 5.27 -0.15
CA ARG A 704 -35.82 6.37 0.63
C ARG A 704 -34.72 7.28 1.17
N LEU A 705 -33.66 6.71 1.74
CA LEU A 705 -32.51 7.47 2.25
C LEU A 705 -31.84 8.28 1.14
N LEU A 706 -31.64 7.70 -0.04
CA LEU A 706 -31.08 8.39 -1.20
C LEU A 706 -31.95 9.58 -1.64
N ILE A 707 -33.27 9.39 -1.76
CA ILE A 707 -34.21 10.46 -2.15
C ILE A 707 -34.17 11.58 -1.10
N GLY A 708 -34.19 11.24 0.19
CA GLY A 708 -34.09 12.19 1.29
C GLY A 708 -32.81 13.03 1.23
N LEU A 709 -31.65 12.40 1.03
CA LEU A 709 -30.36 13.09 0.95
C LEU A 709 -30.24 13.96 -0.32
N CYS A 710 -30.72 13.49 -1.47
CA CYS A 710 -30.71 14.27 -2.72
C CYS A 710 -31.61 15.51 -2.64
N THR A 711 -32.81 15.38 -2.07
CA THR A 711 -33.72 16.51 -1.86
C THR A 711 -33.19 17.49 -0.82
N LEU A 712 -32.50 17.01 0.22
CA LEU A 712 -31.81 17.85 1.21
C LEU A 712 -30.64 18.65 0.58
N LEU A 713 -29.86 18.01 -0.29
CA LEU A 713 -28.78 18.68 -1.03
C LEU A 713 -29.33 19.78 -1.95
N LEU A 714 -30.40 19.48 -2.68
CA LEU A 714 -31.09 20.45 -3.53
C LEU A 714 -31.60 21.63 -2.71
N SER A 715 -32.23 21.35 -1.57
CA SER A 715 -32.76 22.37 -0.66
C SER A 715 -31.66 23.28 -0.10
N THR A 716 -30.55 22.69 0.38
CA THR A 716 -29.40 23.43 0.92
C THR A 716 -28.77 24.34 -0.14
N THR A 717 -28.61 23.82 -1.36
CA THR A 717 -28.05 24.61 -2.47
C THR A 717 -28.97 25.78 -2.83
N ALA A 718 -30.28 25.53 -2.95
CA ALA A 718 -31.26 26.56 -3.25
C ALA A 718 -31.36 27.62 -2.13
N MET A 719 -31.26 27.22 -0.86
CA MET A 719 -31.21 28.14 0.29
C MET A 719 -30.01 29.08 0.20
N MET A 720 -28.82 28.56 -0.14
CA MET A 720 -27.61 29.38 -0.29
C MET A 720 -27.70 30.35 -1.47
N VAL A 721 -28.37 29.95 -2.57
CA VAL A 721 -28.67 30.85 -3.70
C VAL A 721 -29.66 31.95 -3.30
N ALA A 722 -30.74 31.59 -2.59
CA ALA A 722 -31.71 32.56 -2.07
C ALA A 722 -31.03 33.58 -1.13
N PHE A 723 -30.20 33.11 -0.20
CA PHE A 723 -29.43 33.96 0.70
C PHE A 723 -28.48 34.90 -0.06
N SER A 724 -27.79 34.39 -1.10
CA SER A 724 -26.91 35.20 -1.94
C SER A 724 -27.68 36.28 -2.71
N ALA A 725 -28.87 35.94 -3.23
CA ALA A 725 -29.74 36.90 -3.91
C ALA A 725 -30.26 37.99 -2.96
N THR A 726 -30.60 37.63 -1.71
CA THR A 726 -30.97 38.59 -0.66
C THR A 726 -29.83 39.56 -0.35
N LEU A 727 -28.60 39.06 -0.15
CA LEU A 727 -27.44 39.92 0.07
C LEU A 727 -27.15 40.81 -1.14
N PHE A 728 -27.34 40.30 -2.36
CA PHE A 728 -27.20 41.09 -3.58
C PHE A 728 -28.20 42.25 -3.62
N LEU A 729 -29.48 42.01 -3.30
CA LEU A 729 -30.51 43.04 -3.24
C LEU A 729 -30.18 44.13 -2.21
N VAL A 730 -29.65 43.74 -1.04
CA VAL A 730 -29.35 44.65 0.07
C VAL A 730 -28.09 45.50 -0.18
N PHE A 731 -26.99 44.90 -0.66
CA PHE A 731 -25.67 45.56 -0.66
C PHE A 731 -25.23 46.14 -2.02
N THR A 732 -25.70 45.58 -3.14
CA THR A 732 -25.10 45.87 -4.45
C THR A 732 -25.47 47.23 -5.02
N ARG A 733 -26.59 47.82 -4.57
CA ARG A 733 -26.95 49.21 -4.94
C ARG A 733 -25.94 50.24 -4.44
N ARG A 734 -25.07 49.91 -3.47
CA ARG A 734 -24.08 50.85 -2.91
C ARG A 734 -22.61 50.43 -3.09
N LYS A 735 -22.28 49.13 -3.12
CA LYS A 735 -20.87 48.67 -3.15
C LYS A 735 -20.67 47.35 -3.92
N MET A 736 -20.26 47.42 -5.19
CA MET A 736 -20.08 46.23 -6.06
C MET A 736 -18.96 45.28 -5.61
N TRP A 737 -17.95 45.74 -4.87
CA TRP A 737 -16.85 44.87 -4.41
C TRP A 737 -17.31 43.75 -3.46
N VAL A 738 -18.44 43.95 -2.76
CA VAL A 738 -18.96 43.02 -1.75
C VAL A 738 -19.45 41.69 -2.37
N ILE A 739 -19.76 41.67 -3.67
CA ILE A 739 -20.25 40.47 -4.39
C ILE A 739 -19.23 39.32 -4.33
N GLY A 740 -17.94 39.61 -4.54
CA GLY A 740 -16.89 38.58 -4.57
C GLY A 740 -16.80 37.78 -3.26
N PRO A 741 -16.64 38.43 -2.09
CA PRO A 741 -16.67 37.77 -0.79
C PRO A 741 -17.97 37.01 -0.51
N ILE A 742 -19.14 37.54 -0.90
CA ILE A 742 -20.44 36.88 -0.69
C ILE A 742 -20.51 35.57 -1.48
N CYS A 743 -20.18 35.60 -2.78
CA CYS A 743 -20.16 34.40 -3.60
C CYS A 743 -19.13 33.38 -3.09
N GLY A 744 -17.96 33.84 -2.64
CA GLY A 744 -16.94 32.99 -2.03
C GLY A 744 -17.45 32.29 -0.77
N LEU A 745 -18.06 33.02 0.16
CA LEU A 745 -18.61 32.46 1.39
C LEU A 745 -19.80 31.53 1.15
N ALA A 746 -20.66 31.83 0.18
CA ALA A 746 -21.81 30.98 -0.15
C ALA A 746 -21.40 29.61 -0.71
N LEU A 747 -20.28 29.54 -1.43
CA LEU A 747 -19.74 28.29 -1.98
C LEU A 747 -19.10 27.39 -0.92
N VAL A 748 -18.67 27.93 0.23
CA VAL A 748 -18.00 27.15 1.27
C VAL A 748 -18.93 26.08 1.88
N PRO A 749 -20.14 26.40 2.38
CA PRO A 749 -21.07 25.38 2.89
C PRO A 749 -21.51 24.36 1.84
N ILE A 750 -21.74 24.80 0.59
CA ILE A 750 -22.11 23.91 -0.52
C ILE A 750 -20.97 22.92 -0.80
N GLY A 751 -19.73 23.42 -0.84
CA GLY A 751 -18.53 22.60 -1.01
C GLY A 751 -18.36 21.57 0.10
N PHE A 752 -18.51 21.97 1.37
CA PHE A 752 -18.44 21.06 2.50
C PHE A 752 -19.53 19.99 2.47
N PHE A 753 -20.79 20.37 2.20
CA PHE A 753 -21.90 19.43 2.11
C PHE A 753 -21.66 18.43 0.98
N PHE A 754 -21.22 18.89 -0.19
CA PHE A 754 -20.87 18.01 -1.31
C PHE A 754 -19.74 17.05 -0.92
N VAL A 755 -18.64 17.51 -0.36
CA VAL A 755 -17.51 16.65 0.02
C VAL A 755 -17.90 15.58 1.05
N LEU A 756 -18.73 15.94 2.04
CA LEU A 756 -19.10 15.04 3.13
C LEU A 756 -20.22 14.05 2.74
N GLN A 757 -21.25 14.51 2.03
CA GLN A 757 -22.45 13.71 1.75
C GLN A 757 -22.42 13.00 0.39
N PHE A 758 -21.73 13.57 -0.61
CA PHE A 758 -21.65 12.98 -1.95
C PHE A 758 -21.11 11.54 -1.96
N PRO A 759 -20.07 11.17 -1.18
CA PRO A 759 -19.60 9.79 -1.16
C PRO A 759 -20.67 8.80 -0.68
N LEU A 760 -21.49 9.18 0.31
CA LEU A 760 -22.60 8.35 0.80
C LEU A 760 -23.72 8.21 -0.25
N ILE A 761 -24.13 9.32 -0.86
CA ILE A 761 -25.13 9.34 -1.95
C ILE A 761 -24.67 8.45 -3.11
N LEU A 762 -23.40 8.56 -3.50
CA LEU A 762 -22.82 7.78 -4.58
C LEU A 762 -22.76 6.29 -4.24
N ASP A 763 -22.40 5.94 -3.00
CA ASP A 763 -22.38 4.55 -2.53
C ASP A 763 -23.80 3.96 -2.50
N LEU A 764 -24.80 4.70 -2.01
CA LEU A 764 -26.22 4.31 -2.02
C LEU A 764 -26.77 4.13 -3.44
N PHE A 765 -26.51 5.08 -4.33
CA PHE A 765 -26.96 5.00 -5.73
C PHE A 765 -26.35 3.78 -6.44
N ARG A 766 -25.03 3.58 -6.26
CA ARG A 766 -24.33 2.43 -6.85
C ARG A 766 -24.85 1.12 -6.31
N SER A 767 -25.00 1.02 -4.99
CA SER A 767 -25.50 -0.20 -4.35
C SER A 767 -26.91 -0.52 -4.86
N THR A 768 -27.79 0.48 -4.98
CA THR A 768 -29.21 0.25 -5.26
C THR A 768 -29.53 0.08 -6.76
N TYR A 769 -28.86 0.83 -7.64
CA TYR A 769 -29.23 0.89 -9.07
C TYR A 769 -28.20 0.25 -10.03
N ILE A 770 -26.94 0.14 -9.63
CA ILE A 770 -25.89 -0.44 -10.48
C ILE A 770 -25.61 -1.85 -10.00
N SER A 771 -26.17 -2.84 -10.70
CA SER A 771 -25.77 -4.23 -10.46
C SER A 771 -24.27 -4.39 -10.78
N LYS A 772 -23.50 -4.78 -9.76
CA LYS A 772 -22.07 -5.09 -9.88
C LYS A 772 -21.83 -6.48 -10.46
N PHE A 773 -22.86 -7.30 -10.57
CA PHE A 773 -22.75 -8.72 -10.87
C PHE A 773 -23.27 -9.00 -12.29
N GLY A 774 -22.61 -9.92 -12.99
CA GLY A 774 -23.10 -10.57 -14.21
C GLY A 774 -23.29 -9.76 -15.50
N LYS A 775 -23.46 -8.42 -15.51
CA LYS A 775 -23.99 -7.72 -16.72
C LYS A 775 -22.99 -6.97 -17.62
N ASN A 776 -21.77 -6.65 -17.18
CA ASN A 776 -20.86 -5.80 -17.97
C ASN A 776 -19.70 -6.51 -18.70
N ASN A 777 -19.47 -7.81 -18.48
CA ASN A 777 -18.29 -8.48 -19.06
C ASN A 777 -18.58 -9.36 -20.28
N GLN A 778 -19.82 -9.78 -20.56
CA GLN A 778 -20.10 -10.56 -21.77
C GLN A 778 -19.76 -9.83 -23.08
N LYS A 779 -19.78 -8.48 -23.10
CA LYS A 779 -19.41 -7.68 -24.28
C LYS A 779 -17.91 -7.39 -24.42
N ASN A 780 -17.11 -7.55 -23.36
CA ASN A 780 -15.69 -7.14 -23.35
C ASN A 780 -14.71 -8.25 -22.95
N SER A 781 -15.15 -9.39 -22.42
CA SER A 781 -14.28 -10.55 -22.24
C SER A 781 -14.05 -11.20 -23.61
N LYS A 782 -12.97 -10.81 -24.29
CA LYS A 782 -12.31 -11.69 -25.26
C LYS A 782 -11.86 -12.94 -24.48
N LEU A 783 -12.78 -13.87 -24.26
CA LEU A 783 -12.46 -15.17 -23.67
C LEU A 783 -11.45 -15.84 -24.60
N ASN A 784 -10.33 -16.31 -24.06
CA ASN A 784 -9.29 -16.94 -24.86
C ASN A 784 -9.85 -18.21 -25.54
N PRO A 785 -9.67 -18.40 -26.85
CA PRO A 785 -10.16 -19.57 -27.57
C PRO A 785 -9.69 -20.92 -26.97
N ASN A 786 -8.51 -20.98 -26.34
CA ASN A 786 -7.99 -22.21 -25.71
C ASN A 786 -8.83 -22.67 -24.51
N LEU A 787 -9.32 -21.72 -23.70
CA LEU A 787 -10.23 -22.01 -22.59
C LEU A 787 -11.60 -22.46 -23.12
N ARG A 788 -12.08 -21.84 -24.21
CA ARG A 788 -13.31 -22.27 -24.89
C ARG A 788 -13.22 -23.70 -25.43
N PHE A 789 -12.07 -24.06 -26.01
CA PHE A 789 -11.83 -25.39 -26.57
C PHE A 789 -11.76 -26.47 -25.48
N PHE A 790 -11.10 -26.19 -24.36
CA PHE A 790 -11.02 -27.11 -23.22
C PHE A 790 -12.40 -27.39 -22.61
N PHE A 791 -13.25 -26.38 -22.42
CA PHE A 791 -14.60 -26.57 -21.88
C PHE A 791 -15.64 -27.09 -22.89
N SER A 792 -15.33 -27.08 -24.20
CA SER A 792 -16.20 -27.66 -25.23
C SER A 792 -16.00 -29.17 -25.44
N LYS A 793 -14.94 -29.74 -24.85
CA LYS A 793 -14.69 -31.19 -24.76
C LYS A 793 -15.15 -31.69 -23.41
#